data_AF-A0A7V3DL26-F1
#
_entry.id   AF-A0A7V3DL26-F1
#
_cell.length_a   1.000
_cell.length_b   1.000
_cell.length_c   1.000
_cell.angle_alpha   90.00
_cell.angle_beta   90.00
_cell.angle_gamma   90.00
#
_symmetry.space_group_name_H-M   'P 1'
#
loop_
_entity.id
_entity.type
_entity.pdbx_description
1 polymer ?
#
loop_
_entity_poly.entity_id
_entity_poly.type
_entity_poly.pdbx_seq_one_letter_code
_entity_poly.pdbx_strand_id
1 'polypeptide(L)'
;MRLFLRGESGALHMRDEPFRPLLLLEEPSLLANVKGEFSLERLCGENPYRFLVLCPSWSECLRLRDHLQRRSGQAPSDPQAPYLFLSDPVHQHLLLTGKTLFKGMNFRDLHRMALDIETACAPGYEFSNPQREEDRILSIALMDNKGYSEVLFGGEMSEPEMLEALGDRIQQVDPDVIEGHNLFNFDLEYIAARAKRHGIRLMWGRQGQEVKIRRSRFTVAERVIDYTRMEVFGRHLVDTMFLLQYYDVTAREMESYGLKAAAIHFGLAQEDRTYIERDRIQWFYEKQPEALKQYNLDDVKETLALSELLGHPFFLQARIFPFSYQNIFVRGNATKINSLFLREYLRRRASVPKPPGRAEQFEGGYTDVFRVGLVKNVIHCDVASLYPSIMLSYKIKPSNDDLGIFLPLLDELRTFRLQAKQLAQNEPDPHLRDYYQALQQTFKVLINSFYGYLGTELHQFADPEAAAEVTRLGREIIRKMLSWLEQEGCQPVELDTDGIYFLPPPGLESRDQVCELVERLSLSLPEGIQVEMAGVYPAMFSYKRKNYALLSEKGQILIKGSALRSRGMERYLREFLSSMLRLFLEGRADEIPLLRDEFQERIKAHQMDISWLAKTETLTESPETYRQKVAAKKRNPSASYELAISSGRTYRAGDQVSYYVTGTRKTVKVYENCKLASDYDPANPDLNVDYYLHKLEELFLKFREFIPGGGRAGPAGSPGKKPPRAKTQATGSKA
;
A
#
# COMPACT_ATOMS: atom_id res chain seq x y z
N MET A 1 -5.94 22.30 22.84
CA MET A 1 -5.40 21.89 21.52
C MET A 1 -4.93 23.14 20.82
N ARG A 2 -3.70 23.16 20.29
CA ARG A 2 -3.20 24.29 19.49
C ARG A 2 -3.55 24.07 18.03
N LEU A 3 -4.25 25.04 17.44
CA LEU A 3 -4.60 25.05 16.03
C LEU A 3 -3.67 25.98 15.27
N PHE A 4 -3.30 25.55 14.07
CA PHE A 4 -2.53 26.30 13.09
C PHE A 4 -3.45 26.54 11.90
N LEU A 5 -3.74 27.80 11.60
CA LEU A 5 -4.74 28.22 10.63
C LEU A 5 -4.07 29.13 9.61
N ARG A 6 -4.14 28.81 8.32
CA ARG A 6 -3.80 29.77 7.26
C ARG A 6 -5.03 30.53 6.81
N GLY A 7 -4.91 31.86 6.79
CA GLY A 7 -5.89 32.73 6.15
C GLY A 7 -5.66 32.82 4.64
N GLU A 8 -6.57 33.50 3.93
CA GLU A 8 -6.50 33.72 2.48
C GLU A 8 -5.23 34.45 2.04
N SER A 9 -4.65 35.30 2.91
CA SER A 9 -3.37 35.96 2.68
C SER A 9 -2.15 35.04 2.80
N GLY A 10 -2.35 33.76 3.13
CA GLY A 10 -1.30 32.79 3.42
C GLY A 10 -0.66 32.94 4.82
N ALA A 11 -1.06 33.97 5.59
CA ALA A 11 -0.57 34.21 6.94
C ALA A 11 -1.01 33.11 7.91
N LEU A 12 -0.07 32.69 8.77
CA LEU A 12 -0.32 31.70 9.80
C LEU A 12 -0.86 32.36 11.08
N HIS A 13 -2.02 31.91 11.53
CA HIS A 13 -2.61 32.27 12.81
C HIS A 13 -2.64 31.06 13.73
N MET A 14 -2.33 31.28 15.00
CA MET A 14 -2.40 30.24 16.04
C MET A 14 -3.58 30.51 16.95
N ARG A 15 -4.33 29.46 17.29
CA ARG A 15 -5.43 29.54 18.24
C ARG A 15 -5.43 28.33 19.17
N ASP A 16 -5.43 28.59 20.46
CA ASP A 16 -5.62 27.53 21.45
C ASP A 16 -7.10 27.33 21.73
N GLU A 17 -7.53 26.07 21.71
CA GLU A 17 -8.89 25.67 22.03
C GLU A 17 -8.93 24.71 23.22
N PRO A 18 -10.00 24.75 24.04
CA PRO A 18 -10.22 23.74 25.06
C PRO A 18 -10.20 22.34 24.47
N PHE A 19 -9.47 21.43 25.10
CA PHE A 19 -9.45 20.01 24.73
C PHE A 19 -9.68 19.19 25.97
N ARG A 20 -10.79 18.45 25.98
CA ARG A 20 -11.12 17.47 27.00
C ARG A 20 -11.04 16.08 26.38
N PRO A 21 -9.91 15.37 26.56
CA PRO A 21 -9.79 14.01 26.06
C PRO A 21 -10.88 13.10 26.60
N LEU A 22 -11.25 12.08 25.83
CA LEU A 22 -12.31 11.15 26.16
C LEU A 22 -11.80 9.71 26.37
N LEU A 23 -12.54 8.96 27.18
CA LEU A 23 -12.60 7.49 27.16
C LEU A 23 -14.06 7.07 27.18
N LEU A 24 -14.37 5.89 26.63
CA LEU A 24 -15.66 5.26 26.87
C LEU A 24 -15.50 4.04 27.77
N LEU A 25 -16.48 3.77 28.62
CA LEU A 25 -16.48 2.66 29.57
C LEU A 25 -17.79 1.86 29.46
N GLU A 26 -17.72 0.58 29.79
CA GLU A 26 -18.91 -0.25 29.95
C GLU A 26 -19.63 0.01 31.27
N GLU A 27 -18.86 0.25 32.34
CA GLU A 27 -19.39 0.41 33.69
C GLU A 27 -18.66 1.50 34.45
N PRO A 28 -19.36 2.22 35.36
CA PRO A 28 -18.74 3.25 36.18
C PRO A 28 -17.87 2.64 37.29
N SER A 29 -18.12 1.37 37.64
CA SER A 29 -17.39 0.60 38.64
C SER A 29 -15.89 0.59 38.35
N LEU A 30 -15.48 0.60 37.06
CA LEU A 30 -14.10 0.64 36.58
C LEU A 30 -13.31 1.87 37.07
N LEU A 31 -14.00 2.93 37.50
CA LEU A 31 -13.39 4.16 38.02
C LEU A 31 -13.21 4.16 39.55
N ALA A 32 -13.61 3.11 40.25
CA ALA A 32 -13.40 3.04 41.71
C ALA A 32 -11.93 3.25 42.07
N ASN A 33 -11.67 4.07 43.09
CA ASN A 33 -10.34 4.44 43.58
C ASN A 33 -9.49 5.28 42.61
N VAL A 34 -10.05 5.78 41.50
CA VAL A 34 -9.37 6.80 40.68
C VAL A 34 -9.45 8.15 41.38
N LYS A 35 -8.29 8.77 41.62
CA LYS A 35 -8.18 10.15 42.10
C LYS A 35 -8.04 11.10 40.92
N GLY A 36 -8.76 12.22 40.91
CA GLY A 36 -8.66 13.27 39.89
C GLY A 36 -10.02 13.88 39.54
N GLU A 37 -9.99 15.01 38.85
CA GLU A 37 -11.19 15.66 38.32
C GLU A 37 -11.48 15.12 36.92
N PHE A 38 -12.59 14.43 36.71
CA PHE A 38 -13.11 14.04 35.40
C PHE A 38 -14.64 14.06 35.44
N SER A 39 -15.28 14.31 34.30
CA SER A 39 -16.75 14.19 34.20
C SER A 39 -17.13 12.82 33.67
N LEU A 40 -18.15 12.21 34.25
CA LEU A 40 -18.73 10.94 33.83
C LEU A 40 -20.18 11.19 33.39
N GLU A 41 -20.50 10.80 32.17
CA GLU A 41 -21.83 10.94 31.57
C GLU A 41 -22.32 9.56 31.11
N ARG A 42 -23.57 9.21 31.43
CA ARG A 42 -24.22 8.01 30.88
C ARG A 42 -24.78 8.34 29.49
N LEU A 43 -24.40 7.55 28.51
CA LEU A 43 -24.84 7.66 27.12
C LEU A 43 -26.19 6.96 26.93
N CYS A 44 -26.96 7.41 25.94
CA CYS A 44 -28.25 6.83 25.56
C CYS A 44 -28.07 5.55 24.74
N GLY A 45 -28.90 4.52 24.97
CA GLY A 45 -28.86 3.25 24.25
C GLY A 45 -28.21 2.12 25.04
N GLU A 46 -28.29 0.89 24.51
CA GLU A 46 -27.95 -0.33 25.25
C GLU A 46 -26.59 -0.94 24.87
N ASN A 47 -25.92 -0.37 23.87
CA ASN A 47 -24.58 -0.78 23.47
C ASN A 47 -23.58 -0.82 24.66
N PRO A 48 -22.57 -1.71 24.62
CA PRO A 48 -21.66 -1.93 25.75
C PRO A 48 -20.99 -0.66 26.28
N TYR A 49 -20.36 0.16 25.44
CA TYR A 49 -19.70 1.39 25.88
C TYR A 49 -20.72 2.51 26.14
N ARG A 50 -21.27 2.50 27.34
CA ARG A 50 -22.42 3.32 27.77
C ARG A 50 -22.07 4.48 28.68
N PHE A 51 -20.80 4.67 29.01
CA PHE A 51 -20.35 5.82 29.80
C PHE A 51 -19.24 6.57 29.08
N LEU A 52 -19.38 7.88 28.98
CA LEU A 52 -18.37 8.79 28.47
C LEU A 52 -17.65 9.45 29.64
N VAL A 53 -16.32 9.34 29.65
CA VAL A 53 -15.45 10.08 30.56
C VAL A 53 -14.78 11.20 29.79
N LEU A 54 -14.81 12.42 30.32
CA LEU A 54 -14.01 13.54 29.82
C LEU A 54 -12.98 13.95 30.86
N CYS A 55 -11.71 13.92 30.45
CA CYS A 55 -10.58 14.29 31.27
C CYS A 55 -10.21 15.78 31.07
N PRO A 56 -9.56 16.41 32.07
CA PRO A 56 -9.16 17.81 32.00
C PRO A 56 -7.87 18.01 31.20
N SER A 57 -7.06 16.97 31.03
CA SER A 57 -5.83 17.00 30.24
C SER A 57 -5.50 15.64 29.61
N TRP A 58 -4.63 15.64 28.60
CA TRP A 58 -4.14 14.40 28.00
C TRP A 58 -3.38 13.53 29.00
N SER A 59 -2.58 14.14 29.88
CA SER A 59 -1.85 13.42 30.93
C SER A 59 -2.81 12.69 31.88
N GLU A 60 -3.91 13.32 32.29
CA GLU A 60 -4.95 12.67 33.09
C GLU A 60 -5.60 11.50 32.36
N CYS A 61 -5.91 11.68 31.08
CA CYS A 61 -6.48 10.64 30.24
C CYS A 61 -5.54 9.41 30.13
N LEU A 62 -4.23 9.63 29.98
CA LEU A 62 -3.23 8.56 29.96
C LEU A 62 -3.12 7.85 31.31
N ARG A 63 -3.16 8.59 32.43
CA ARG A 63 -3.18 7.99 33.78
C ARG A 63 -4.41 7.12 34.00
N LEU A 64 -5.57 7.60 33.55
CA LEU A 64 -6.82 6.87 33.64
C LEU A 64 -6.78 5.60 32.76
N ARG A 65 -6.30 5.68 31.52
CA ARG A 65 -6.05 4.50 30.68
C ARG A 65 -5.17 3.47 31.39
N ASP A 66 -4.07 3.89 32.02
CA ASP A 66 -3.18 2.95 32.76
C ASP A 66 -3.84 2.35 34.00
N HIS A 67 -4.73 3.10 34.65
CA HIS A 67 -5.56 2.55 35.72
C HIS A 67 -6.51 1.47 35.17
N LEU A 68 -7.24 1.78 34.10
CA LEU A 68 -8.20 0.87 33.47
C LEU A 68 -7.52 -0.41 32.99
N GLN A 69 -6.36 -0.30 32.32
CA GLN A 69 -5.56 -1.45 31.91
C GLN A 69 -5.15 -2.33 33.09
N ARG A 70 -4.65 -1.75 34.19
CA ARG A 70 -4.27 -2.51 35.39
C ARG A 70 -5.47 -3.20 36.04
N ARG A 71 -6.62 -2.54 36.02
CA ARG A 71 -7.84 -3.03 36.66
C ARG A 71 -8.52 -4.14 35.86
N SER A 72 -8.61 -4.00 34.54
CA SER A 72 -9.23 -5.01 33.68
C SER A 72 -8.28 -6.13 33.27
N GLY A 73 -6.96 -5.91 33.35
CA GLY A 73 -5.95 -6.81 32.79
C GLY A 73 -5.86 -6.77 31.26
N GLN A 74 -6.65 -5.92 30.60
CA GLN A 74 -6.74 -5.85 29.14
C GLN A 74 -6.09 -4.58 28.61
N ALA A 75 -5.27 -4.72 27.57
CA ALA A 75 -4.59 -3.60 26.92
C ALA A 75 -5.59 -2.70 26.17
N PRO A 76 -5.29 -1.42 25.95
CA PRO A 76 -6.16 -0.52 25.20
C PRO A 76 -6.45 -0.95 23.75
N SER A 77 -5.60 -1.81 23.19
CA SER A 77 -5.76 -2.37 21.85
C SER A 77 -6.54 -3.69 21.83
N ASP A 78 -6.91 -4.23 22.99
CA ASP A 78 -7.72 -5.44 23.08
C ASP A 78 -9.16 -5.11 22.66
N PRO A 79 -9.71 -5.75 21.62
CA PRO A 79 -11.09 -5.51 21.17
C PRO A 79 -12.15 -5.75 22.26
N GLN A 80 -11.82 -6.57 23.26
CA GLN A 80 -12.73 -6.93 24.36
C GLN A 80 -12.49 -6.11 25.64
N ALA A 81 -11.57 -5.14 25.63
CA ALA A 81 -11.37 -4.18 26.72
C ALA A 81 -12.70 -3.60 27.22
N PRO A 82 -12.98 -3.51 28.54
CA PRO A 82 -14.22 -2.91 29.04
C PRO A 82 -14.20 -1.37 28.96
N TYR A 83 -13.26 -0.84 28.16
CA TYR A 83 -13.08 0.57 27.89
C TYR A 83 -12.55 0.78 26.47
N LEU A 84 -12.94 1.89 25.84
CA LEU A 84 -12.39 2.34 24.56
C LEU A 84 -11.48 3.55 24.78
N PHE A 85 -10.21 3.40 24.41
CA PHE A 85 -9.23 4.49 24.44
C PHE A 85 -8.68 4.76 23.03
N LEU A 86 -8.87 5.99 22.55
CA LEU A 86 -8.34 6.46 21.28
C LEU A 86 -6.98 7.14 21.52
N SER A 87 -5.89 6.55 21.05
CA SER A 87 -4.53 6.98 21.41
C SER A 87 -4.02 8.27 20.77
N ASP A 88 -4.78 8.84 19.84
CA ASP A 88 -4.42 10.08 19.15
C ASP A 88 -5.27 11.26 19.67
N PRO A 89 -4.66 12.24 20.38
CA PRO A 89 -5.38 13.39 20.91
C PRO A 89 -5.95 14.31 19.81
N VAL A 90 -5.32 14.38 18.64
CA VAL A 90 -5.83 15.15 17.50
C VAL A 90 -7.11 14.49 16.98
N HIS A 91 -7.09 13.17 16.81
CA HIS A 91 -8.27 12.41 16.42
C HIS A 91 -9.44 12.61 17.42
N GLN A 92 -9.19 12.52 18.73
CA GLN A 92 -10.21 12.77 19.74
C GLN A 92 -10.79 14.18 19.66
N HIS A 93 -9.94 15.20 19.48
CA HIS A 93 -10.39 16.58 19.36
C HIS A 93 -11.28 16.77 18.11
N LEU A 94 -10.91 16.19 16.97
CA LEU A 94 -11.69 16.27 15.73
C LEU A 94 -13.03 15.53 15.83
N LEU A 95 -13.05 14.39 16.52
CA LEU A 95 -14.30 13.66 16.83
C LEU A 95 -15.27 14.52 17.66
N LEU A 96 -14.78 15.08 18.77
CA LEU A 96 -15.63 15.83 19.71
C LEU A 96 -16.14 17.15 19.16
N THR A 97 -15.32 17.86 18.38
CA THR A 97 -15.66 19.19 17.86
C THR A 97 -16.37 19.15 16.52
N GLY A 98 -16.33 18.00 15.83
CA GLY A 98 -16.77 17.90 14.44
C GLY A 98 -15.90 18.68 13.45
N LYS A 99 -14.71 19.11 13.85
CA LYS A 99 -13.76 19.77 12.95
C LYS A 99 -13.05 18.73 12.09
N THR A 100 -12.60 19.19 10.93
CA THR A 100 -11.72 18.48 10.00
C THR A 100 -10.74 19.49 9.43
N LEU A 101 -9.73 19.04 8.69
CA LEU A 101 -8.67 19.91 8.17
C LEU A 101 -9.07 20.51 6.82
N PHE A 102 -8.47 21.64 6.46
CA PHE A 102 -8.48 22.23 5.11
C PHE A 102 -9.86 22.56 4.51
N LYS A 103 -10.90 22.72 5.33
CA LYS A 103 -12.19 23.22 4.83
C LYS A 103 -12.01 24.62 4.23
N GLY A 104 -12.51 24.82 3.02
CA GLY A 104 -12.40 26.09 2.30
C GLY A 104 -11.06 26.31 1.60
N MET A 105 -10.12 25.37 1.67
CA MET A 105 -8.85 25.43 0.93
C MET A 105 -8.88 24.50 -0.29
N ASN A 106 -8.20 24.90 -1.34
CA ASN A 106 -7.77 24.04 -2.44
C ASN A 106 -6.45 23.36 -2.08
N PHE A 107 -6.11 22.29 -2.78
CA PHE A 107 -4.90 21.53 -2.48
C PHE A 107 -3.62 22.36 -2.72
N ARG A 108 -3.63 23.22 -3.75
CA ARG A 108 -2.51 24.12 -4.08
C ARG A 108 -2.31 25.25 -3.07
N ASP A 109 -3.32 25.59 -2.27
CA ASP A 109 -3.22 26.62 -1.23
C ASP A 109 -2.36 26.15 -0.05
N LEU A 110 -2.26 24.82 0.13
CA LEU A 110 -1.43 24.20 1.14
C LEU A 110 0.04 24.47 0.81
N HIS A 111 0.81 24.99 1.77
CA HIS A 111 2.24 25.22 1.56
C HIS A 111 3.00 23.90 1.75
N ARG A 112 3.44 23.31 0.65
CA ARG A 112 4.11 22.01 0.59
C ARG A 112 5.57 22.22 0.21
N MET A 113 6.49 21.57 0.91
CA MET A 113 7.92 21.58 0.62
C MET A 113 8.44 20.15 0.50
N ALA A 114 8.99 19.80 -0.66
CA ALA A 114 9.72 18.56 -0.85
C ALA A 114 11.15 18.66 -0.29
N LEU A 115 11.60 17.53 0.25
CA LEU A 115 12.92 17.29 0.82
C LEU A 115 13.46 15.97 0.24
N ASP A 116 14.71 16.00 -0.20
CA ASP A 116 15.45 14.81 -0.65
C ASP A 116 16.93 14.95 -0.26
N ILE A 117 17.58 13.83 0.05
CA ILE A 117 19.00 13.79 0.40
C ILE A 117 19.79 12.87 -0.52
N GLU A 118 21.04 13.25 -0.79
CA GLU A 118 22.03 12.38 -1.40
C GLU A 118 23.18 12.11 -0.44
N THR A 119 23.60 10.84 -0.40
CA THR A 119 24.55 10.35 0.60
C THR A 119 25.75 9.68 -0.04
N ALA A 120 26.89 9.78 0.63
CA ALA A 120 28.05 8.97 0.28
C ALA A 120 27.75 7.50 0.55
N CYS A 121 28.38 6.62 -0.22
CA CYS A 121 28.41 5.19 0.04
C CYS A 121 29.86 4.74 0.15
N ALA A 122 30.22 4.18 1.31
CA ALA A 122 31.55 3.65 1.55
C ALA A 122 31.94 2.64 0.44
N PRO A 123 33.20 2.69 -0.03
CA PRO A 123 33.67 1.76 -1.04
C PRO A 123 33.42 0.30 -0.64
N GLY A 124 32.91 -0.49 -1.59
CA GLY A 124 32.56 -1.90 -1.35
C GLY A 124 31.19 -2.13 -0.70
N TYR A 125 30.35 -1.11 -0.54
CA TYR A 125 28.95 -1.32 -0.12
C TYR A 125 27.98 -0.98 -1.24
N GLU A 126 26.90 -1.76 -1.33
CA GLU A 126 25.84 -1.61 -2.34
C GLU A 126 24.86 -0.48 -2.02
N PHE A 127 24.78 -0.07 -0.75
CA PHE A 127 23.86 0.94 -0.26
C PHE A 127 24.45 1.68 0.93
N SER A 128 24.08 2.94 1.11
CA SER A 128 24.55 3.79 2.21
C SER A 128 23.83 3.47 3.52
N ASN A 129 24.51 3.70 4.65
CA ASN A 129 24.00 3.43 5.99
C ASN A 129 24.38 4.58 6.93
N PRO A 130 23.41 5.27 7.54
CA PRO A 130 23.70 6.48 8.30
C PRO A 130 24.55 6.24 9.56
N GLN A 131 24.69 4.99 10.00
CA GLN A 131 25.54 4.60 11.12
C GLN A 131 27.02 4.48 10.73
N ARG A 132 27.37 4.44 9.44
CA ARG A 132 28.76 4.47 8.96
C ARG A 132 29.27 5.91 8.93
N GLU A 133 30.55 6.13 9.18
CA GLU A 133 31.11 7.49 9.28
C GLU A 133 31.20 8.17 7.92
N GLU A 134 31.72 7.39 6.98
CA GLU A 134 32.01 7.69 5.59
C GLU A 134 30.75 8.00 4.79
N ASP A 135 29.63 7.38 5.16
CA ASP A 135 28.32 7.59 4.55
C ASP A 135 27.66 8.87 5.11
N ARG A 136 28.33 10.00 4.89
CA ARG A 136 27.80 11.33 5.22
C ARG A 136 26.71 11.74 4.23
N ILE A 137 25.82 12.62 4.66
CA ILE A 137 24.98 13.40 3.77
C ILE A 137 25.89 14.33 2.96
N LEU A 138 25.72 14.31 1.63
CA LEU A 138 26.48 15.10 0.67
C LEU A 138 25.67 16.28 0.15
N SER A 139 24.35 16.14 0.07
CA SER A 139 23.46 17.15 -0.49
C SER A 139 22.06 17.01 0.12
N ILE A 140 21.39 18.13 0.39
CA ILE A 140 20.00 18.20 0.83
C ILE A 140 19.27 19.19 -0.10
N ALA A 141 18.32 18.71 -0.89
CA ALA A 141 17.52 19.56 -1.75
C ALA A 141 16.20 19.92 -1.07
N LEU A 142 15.78 21.16 -1.26
CA LEU A 142 14.53 21.71 -0.79
C LEU A 142 13.84 22.40 -1.97
N MET A 143 12.55 22.13 -2.17
CA MET A 143 11.73 22.85 -3.12
C MET A 143 10.31 22.98 -2.59
N ASP A 144 9.67 24.14 -2.72
CA ASP A 144 8.28 24.31 -2.33
C ASP A 144 7.35 24.55 -3.54
N ASN A 145 6.05 24.46 -3.29
CA ASN A 145 5.03 24.73 -4.31
C ASN A 145 4.75 26.24 -4.51
N LYS A 146 5.57 27.13 -3.95
CA LYS A 146 5.42 28.59 -4.01
C LYS A 146 6.64 29.31 -4.63
N GLY A 147 7.61 28.56 -5.15
CA GLY A 147 8.75 29.07 -5.90
C GLY A 147 10.07 29.11 -5.14
N TYR A 148 10.14 28.56 -3.91
CA TYR A 148 11.39 28.35 -3.20
C TYR A 148 12.11 27.10 -3.73
N SER A 149 13.43 27.20 -3.93
CA SER A 149 14.30 26.05 -4.19
C SER A 149 15.72 26.33 -3.70
N GLU A 150 16.35 25.36 -3.04
CA GLU A 150 17.72 25.45 -2.54
C GLU A 150 18.36 24.06 -2.46
N VAL A 151 19.68 23.99 -2.59
CA VAL A 151 20.48 22.81 -2.24
C VAL A 151 21.50 23.19 -1.17
N LEU A 152 21.40 22.57 0.01
CA LEU A 152 22.46 22.62 1.02
C LEU A 152 23.50 21.57 0.64
N PHE A 153 24.72 22.01 0.34
CA PHE A 153 25.71 21.15 -0.30
C PHE A 153 26.95 20.96 0.56
N GLY A 154 27.38 19.70 0.70
CA GLY A 154 28.47 19.30 1.59
C GLY A 154 29.86 19.78 1.13
N GLY A 155 29.98 20.32 -0.08
CA GLY A 155 31.18 20.98 -0.59
C GLY A 155 31.30 22.45 -0.16
N GLU A 156 30.20 23.04 0.34
CA GLU A 156 30.11 24.45 0.72
C GLU A 156 30.00 24.62 2.25
N MET A 157 29.46 23.61 2.93
CA MET A 157 29.33 23.56 4.38
C MET A 157 29.51 22.13 4.89
N SER A 158 29.90 21.99 6.15
CA SER A 158 30.02 20.70 6.82
C SER A 158 28.66 20.01 6.99
N GLU A 159 28.65 18.70 7.22
CA GLU A 159 27.41 17.96 7.46
C GLU A 159 26.61 18.46 8.68
N PRO A 160 27.24 18.80 9.83
CA PRO A 160 26.55 19.46 10.94
C PRO A 160 25.87 20.77 10.52
N GLU A 161 26.58 21.63 9.78
CA GLU A 161 26.05 22.91 9.29
C GLU A 161 24.88 22.70 8.32
N MET A 162 24.92 21.68 7.44
CA MET A 162 23.77 21.34 6.58
C MET A 162 22.55 20.92 7.38
N LEU A 163 22.73 20.16 8.46
CA LEU A 163 21.63 19.67 9.30
C LEU A 163 20.99 20.81 10.12
N GLU A 164 21.81 21.74 10.63
CA GLU A 164 21.32 22.97 11.28
C GLU A 164 20.61 23.88 10.29
N ALA A 165 21.23 24.14 9.12
CA ALA A 165 20.66 24.94 8.06
C ALA A 165 19.32 24.36 7.56
N LEU A 166 19.19 23.04 7.43
CA LEU A 166 17.92 22.40 7.09
C LEU A 166 16.81 22.77 8.10
N GLY A 167 17.12 22.74 9.39
CA GLY A 167 16.20 23.18 10.44
C GLY A 167 15.80 24.65 10.29
N ASP A 168 16.77 25.52 10.03
CA ASP A 168 16.54 26.95 9.83
C ASP A 168 15.67 27.23 8.59
N ARG A 169 15.93 26.54 7.47
CA ARG A 169 15.12 26.67 6.25
C ARG A 169 13.70 26.19 6.44
N ILE A 170 13.48 25.08 7.14
CA ILE A 170 12.13 24.63 7.49
C ILE A 170 11.39 25.70 8.32
N GLN A 171 12.08 26.38 9.25
CA GLN A 171 11.46 27.47 10.03
C GLN A 171 11.20 28.73 9.20
N GLN A 172 12.13 29.11 8.33
CA GLN A 172 12.04 30.32 7.50
C GLN A 172 10.98 30.19 6.39
N VAL A 173 10.96 29.07 5.68
CA VAL A 173 9.97 28.78 4.63
C VAL A 173 8.59 28.54 5.26
N ASP A 174 8.55 27.97 6.47
CA ASP A 174 7.34 27.63 7.21
C ASP A 174 6.30 26.80 6.42
N PRO A 175 6.67 25.64 5.84
CA PRO A 175 5.71 24.82 5.10
C PRO A 175 4.70 24.13 6.04
N ASP A 176 3.45 23.98 5.60
CA ASP A 176 2.46 23.21 6.34
C ASP A 176 2.70 21.71 6.21
N VAL A 177 3.25 21.29 5.08
CA VAL A 177 3.54 19.89 4.76
C VAL A 177 4.97 19.78 4.26
N ILE A 178 5.72 18.84 4.82
CA ILE A 178 7.02 18.41 4.29
C ILE A 178 6.81 17.06 3.60
N GLU A 179 7.29 16.96 2.37
CA GLU A 179 7.05 15.84 1.47
C GLU A 179 8.39 15.26 0.99
N GLY A 180 8.40 14.01 0.54
CA GLY A 180 9.60 13.34 0.04
C GLY A 180 9.22 12.02 -0.62
N HIS A 181 10.18 11.35 -1.24
CA HIS A 181 9.97 10.05 -1.84
C HIS A 181 10.77 8.97 -1.10
N ASN A 182 10.08 8.02 -0.45
CA ASN A 182 10.68 7.13 0.56
C ASN A 182 11.19 7.89 1.80
N LEU A 183 10.62 9.07 2.04
CA LEU A 183 10.93 10.01 3.11
C LEU A 183 11.03 9.35 4.49
N PHE A 184 10.06 8.51 4.87
CA PHE A 184 10.01 7.94 6.22
C PHE A 184 11.01 6.81 6.47
N ASN A 185 11.45 6.12 5.41
CA ASN A 185 12.27 4.92 5.49
C ASN A 185 13.69 5.13 4.94
N PHE A 186 13.99 6.34 4.47
CA PHE A 186 15.34 6.73 4.07
C PHE A 186 15.69 8.09 4.66
N ASP A 187 15.25 9.20 4.05
CA ASP A 187 15.72 10.56 4.35
C ASP A 187 15.61 10.91 5.83
N LEU A 188 14.42 10.72 6.42
CA LEU A 188 14.18 11.07 7.82
C LEU A 188 14.94 10.15 8.77
N GLU A 189 15.08 8.86 8.46
CA GLU A 189 15.90 7.95 9.26
C GLU A 189 17.38 8.34 9.21
N TYR A 190 17.85 8.71 8.01
CA TYR A 190 19.21 9.15 7.76
C TYR A 190 19.52 10.43 8.53
N ILE A 191 18.70 11.46 8.34
CA ILE A 191 18.82 12.77 8.99
C ILE A 191 18.79 12.60 10.51
N ALA A 192 17.86 11.82 11.07
CA ALA A 192 17.80 11.57 12.51
C ALA A 192 19.06 10.89 13.06
N ALA A 193 19.56 9.88 12.33
CA ALA A 193 20.77 9.17 12.74
C ALA A 193 22.02 10.06 12.66
N ARG A 194 22.17 10.87 11.59
CA ARG A 194 23.29 11.81 11.43
C ARG A 194 23.20 12.98 12.42
N ALA A 195 22.02 13.55 12.64
CA ALA A 195 21.82 14.57 13.66
C ALA A 195 22.17 14.06 15.05
N LYS A 196 21.76 12.83 15.40
CA LYS A 196 22.14 12.19 16.66
C LYS A 196 23.66 12.01 16.77
N ARG A 197 24.34 11.61 15.69
CA ARG A 197 25.81 11.46 15.65
C ARG A 197 26.52 12.77 15.95
N HIS A 198 26.00 13.87 15.42
CA HIS A 198 26.57 15.21 15.56
C HIS A 198 26.05 16.00 16.76
N GLY A 199 25.15 15.43 17.57
CA GLY A 199 24.57 16.11 18.74
C GLY A 199 23.57 17.21 18.40
N ILE A 200 23.01 17.21 17.18
CA ILE A 200 22.07 18.22 16.68
C ILE A 200 20.64 17.82 17.04
N ARG A 201 19.87 18.78 17.57
CA ARG A 201 18.44 18.61 17.86
C ARG A 201 17.63 19.07 16.65
N LEU A 202 16.72 18.22 16.18
CA LEU A 202 15.84 18.55 15.04
C LEU A 202 14.71 19.46 15.50
N MET A 203 14.90 20.78 15.40
CA MET A 203 13.96 21.80 15.86
C MET A 203 13.00 22.26 14.76
N TRP A 204 12.33 21.32 14.08
CA TRP A 204 11.51 21.60 12.89
C TRP A 204 10.05 21.98 13.21
N GLY A 205 9.60 21.71 14.43
CA GLY A 205 8.26 22.05 14.88
C GLY A 205 8.11 23.57 15.01
N ARG A 206 6.93 24.08 14.66
CA ARG A 206 6.59 25.50 14.87
C ARG A 206 6.79 25.87 16.34
N GLN A 207 7.20 27.12 16.59
CA GLN A 207 7.61 27.60 17.93
C GLN A 207 8.83 26.86 18.50
N GLY A 208 9.74 26.41 17.63
CA GLY A 208 10.97 25.73 18.04
C GLY A 208 10.71 24.44 18.82
N GLN A 209 9.67 23.69 18.46
CA GLN A 209 9.41 22.39 19.08
C GLN A 209 10.27 21.31 18.42
N GLU A 210 10.87 20.47 19.25
CA GLU A 210 11.67 19.33 18.78
C GLU A 210 10.78 18.27 18.11
N VAL A 211 11.30 17.67 17.03
CA VAL A 211 10.65 16.57 16.35
C VAL A 211 10.55 15.35 17.27
N LYS A 212 9.36 14.74 17.34
CA LYS A 212 9.17 13.47 18.05
C LYS A 212 9.31 12.31 17.08
N ILE A 213 10.18 11.36 17.42
CA ILE A 213 10.50 10.21 16.57
C ILE A 213 10.06 8.92 17.27
N ARG A 214 9.34 8.06 16.54
CA ARG A 214 8.97 6.72 17.02
C ARG A 214 8.83 5.74 15.88
N ARG A 215 9.00 4.44 16.15
CA ARG A 215 8.63 3.39 15.18
C ARG A 215 7.12 3.29 15.07
N SER A 216 6.65 3.06 13.85
CA SER A 216 5.24 2.83 13.57
C SER A 216 5.10 1.81 12.45
N ARG A 217 3.86 1.36 12.23
CA ARG A 217 3.51 0.47 11.15
C ARG A 217 2.11 0.73 10.67
N PHE A 218 1.86 0.39 9.42
CA PHE A 218 0.54 0.39 8.82
C PHE A 218 0.45 -0.70 7.76
N THR A 219 -0.76 -0.99 7.32
CA THR A 219 -1.02 -2.03 6.32
C THR A 219 -1.58 -1.39 5.06
N VAL A 220 -1.02 -1.75 3.91
CA VAL A 220 -1.50 -1.39 2.57
C VAL A 220 -1.73 -2.67 1.80
N ALA A 221 -2.98 -2.93 1.42
CA ALA A 221 -3.43 -4.23 0.91
C ALA A 221 -3.00 -5.37 1.85
N GLU A 222 -2.20 -6.32 1.37
CA GLU A 222 -1.70 -7.47 2.16
C GLU A 222 -0.33 -7.19 2.81
N ARG A 223 0.24 -6.00 2.63
CA ARG A 223 1.61 -5.67 3.07
C ARG A 223 1.59 -4.84 4.34
N VAL A 224 2.36 -5.28 5.32
CA VAL A 224 2.69 -4.49 6.51
C VAL A 224 3.96 -3.70 6.22
N ILE A 225 3.88 -2.38 6.39
CA ILE A 225 4.99 -1.46 6.21
C ILE A 225 5.35 -0.91 7.59
N ASP A 226 6.54 -1.26 8.07
CA ASP A 226 7.16 -0.58 9.21
C ASP A 226 7.82 0.71 8.70
N TYR A 227 7.74 1.77 9.49
CA TYR A 227 8.35 3.05 9.16
C TYR A 227 8.73 3.87 10.40
N THR A 228 9.69 4.79 10.23
CA THR A 228 9.99 5.78 11.26
C THR A 228 9.01 6.93 11.16
N ARG A 229 8.14 7.05 12.16
CA ARG A 229 7.20 8.15 12.24
C ARG A 229 7.85 9.32 12.95
N MET A 230 7.91 10.44 12.24
CA MET A 230 8.21 11.74 12.82
C MET A 230 6.93 12.56 12.99
N GLU A 231 6.80 13.22 14.13
CA GLU A 231 5.72 14.15 14.44
C GLU A 231 6.33 15.54 14.62
N VAL A 232 6.06 16.42 13.65
CA VAL A 232 6.58 17.79 13.60
C VAL A 232 5.46 18.72 14.05
N PHE A 233 5.65 19.41 15.19
CA PHE A 233 4.58 20.21 15.79
C PHE A 233 4.10 21.31 14.82
N GLY A 234 2.80 21.29 14.52
CA GLY A 234 2.17 22.25 13.61
C GLY A 234 2.43 22.03 12.12
N ARG A 235 3.07 20.92 11.73
CA ARG A 235 3.30 20.52 10.33
C ARG A 235 2.84 19.08 10.09
N HIS A 236 2.71 18.68 8.83
CA HIS A 236 2.43 17.30 8.43
C HIS A 236 3.57 16.75 7.57
N LEU A 237 3.75 15.43 7.59
CA LEU A 237 4.72 14.73 6.74
C LEU A 237 3.98 13.80 5.78
N VAL A 238 4.39 13.80 4.51
CA VAL A 238 3.81 12.95 3.46
C VAL A 238 4.93 12.27 2.68
N ASP A 239 4.79 10.95 2.48
CA ASP A 239 5.73 10.17 1.69
C ASP A 239 5.05 9.75 0.38
N THR A 240 5.58 10.24 -0.74
CA THR A 240 5.03 9.97 -2.07
C THR A 240 5.17 8.51 -2.49
N MET A 241 6.10 7.75 -1.90
CA MET A 241 6.17 6.31 -2.11
C MET A 241 4.95 5.60 -1.52
N PHE A 242 4.41 6.08 -0.40
CA PHE A 242 3.16 5.54 0.15
C PHE A 242 1.97 5.87 -0.76
N LEU A 243 1.91 7.09 -1.32
CA LEU A 243 0.88 7.47 -2.29
C LEU A 243 0.89 6.53 -3.51
N LEU A 244 2.09 6.29 -4.03
CA LEU A 244 2.30 5.41 -5.17
C LEU A 244 1.90 3.96 -4.87
N GLN A 245 2.21 3.47 -3.67
CA GLN A 245 1.77 2.15 -3.23
C GLN A 245 0.25 2.06 -3.14
N TYR A 246 -0.44 3.08 -2.61
CA TYR A 246 -1.91 3.12 -2.58
C TYR A 246 -2.52 3.14 -3.98
N TYR A 247 -1.97 3.94 -4.89
CA TYR A 247 -2.37 3.96 -6.29
C TYR A 247 -2.26 2.57 -6.94
N ASP A 248 -1.12 1.91 -6.74
CA ASP A 248 -0.81 0.62 -7.36
C ASP A 248 -1.61 -0.57 -6.76
N VAL A 249 -2.22 -0.43 -5.58
CA VAL A 249 -3.18 -1.43 -5.07
C VAL A 249 -4.33 -1.64 -6.06
N THR A 250 -4.82 -0.54 -6.65
CA THR A 250 -5.94 -0.56 -7.59
C THR A 250 -5.46 -0.67 -9.03
N ALA A 251 -4.52 0.17 -9.46
CA ALA A 251 -4.02 0.18 -10.83
C ALA A 251 -3.34 -1.16 -11.18
N ARG A 252 -2.47 -1.64 -10.29
CA ARG A 252 -1.57 -2.79 -10.53
C ARG A 252 -0.81 -2.61 -11.83
N GLU A 253 -0.13 -1.47 -11.97
CA GLU A 253 0.60 -1.07 -13.17
C GLU A 253 2.09 -0.88 -12.86
N MET A 254 2.47 -0.60 -11.61
CA MET A 254 3.84 -0.28 -11.24
C MET A 254 4.77 -1.49 -11.18
N GLU A 255 5.90 -1.42 -11.89
CA GLU A 255 6.98 -2.40 -11.82
C GLU A 255 8.00 -2.12 -10.71
N SER A 256 8.22 -0.83 -10.44
CA SER A 256 9.09 -0.29 -9.40
C SER A 256 8.36 0.84 -8.69
N TYR A 257 8.69 1.05 -7.42
CA TYR A 257 8.19 2.18 -6.64
C TYR A 257 9.21 3.30 -6.48
N GLY A 258 10.37 3.23 -7.13
CA GLY A 258 11.35 4.33 -7.09
C GLY A 258 10.87 5.55 -7.87
N LEU A 259 11.31 6.74 -7.43
CA LEU A 259 10.86 8.04 -7.94
C LEU A 259 10.95 8.14 -9.46
N LYS A 260 12.13 7.87 -10.03
CA LYS A 260 12.39 7.93 -11.48
C LYS A 260 11.43 7.04 -12.29
N ALA A 261 11.17 5.83 -11.81
CA ALA A 261 10.24 4.91 -12.48
C ALA A 261 8.79 5.43 -12.41
N ALA A 262 8.40 6.05 -11.29
CA ALA A 262 7.11 6.69 -11.14
C ALA A 262 6.99 7.94 -12.03
N ALA A 263 8.01 8.79 -12.07
CA ALA A 263 8.04 9.99 -12.88
C ALA A 263 7.92 9.66 -14.38
N ILE A 264 8.64 8.64 -14.87
CA ILE A 264 8.50 8.14 -16.24
C ILE A 264 7.10 7.58 -16.49
N HIS A 265 6.58 6.74 -15.59
CA HIS A 265 5.26 6.12 -15.74
C HIS A 265 4.14 7.14 -15.88
N PHE A 266 4.20 8.24 -15.12
CA PHE A 266 3.20 9.31 -15.16
C PHE A 266 3.53 10.44 -16.13
N GLY A 267 4.66 10.38 -16.86
CA GLY A 267 5.10 11.47 -17.75
C GLY A 267 5.46 12.77 -17.02
N LEU A 268 5.93 12.67 -15.76
CA LEU A 268 6.36 13.79 -14.93
C LEU A 268 7.86 14.11 -15.09
N ALA A 269 8.63 13.17 -15.63
CA ALA A 269 10.05 13.37 -15.92
C ALA A 269 10.22 14.40 -17.04
N GLN A 270 11.11 15.38 -16.85
CA GLN A 270 11.46 16.36 -17.88
C GLN A 270 12.36 15.77 -18.95
N GLU A 271 12.32 16.37 -20.15
CA GLU A 271 13.15 15.94 -21.29
C GLU A 271 14.66 16.05 -20.99
N ASP A 272 15.05 17.05 -20.19
CA ASP A 272 16.43 17.34 -19.77
C ASP A 272 16.77 16.84 -18.35
N ARG A 273 15.98 15.88 -17.81
CA ARG A 273 16.21 15.28 -16.48
C ARG A 273 17.63 14.72 -16.37
N THR A 274 18.33 15.09 -15.30
CA THR A 274 19.67 14.55 -15.01
C THR A 274 19.57 13.10 -14.52
N TYR A 275 20.42 12.19 -14.98
CA TYR A 275 20.45 10.82 -14.45
C TYR A 275 21.84 10.50 -13.90
N ILE A 276 21.89 10.22 -12.60
CA ILE A 276 23.08 9.73 -11.91
C ILE A 276 22.80 8.30 -11.40
N GLU A 277 23.71 7.39 -11.72
CA GLU A 277 23.75 6.05 -11.15
C GLU A 277 24.27 6.11 -9.71
N ARG A 278 23.70 5.31 -8.81
CA ARG A 278 23.92 5.45 -7.36
C ARG A 278 25.39 5.29 -6.96
N ASP A 279 26.10 4.36 -7.60
CA ASP A 279 27.53 4.11 -7.38
C ASP A 279 28.42 5.26 -7.85
N ARG A 280 27.89 6.19 -8.66
CA ARG A 280 28.61 7.36 -9.16
C ARG A 280 28.37 8.63 -8.35
N ILE A 281 27.48 8.65 -7.37
CA ILE A 281 27.15 9.84 -6.56
C ILE A 281 28.42 10.50 -5.99
N GLN A 282 29.33 9.71 -5.39
CA GLN A 282 30.58 10.22 -4.82
C GLN A 282 31.48 10.87 -5.88
N TRP A 283 31.57 10.28 -7.07
CA TRP A 283 32.35 10.84 -8.16
C TRP A 283 31.77 12.17 -8.64
N PHE A 284 30.44 12.27 -8.77
CA PHE A 284 29.77 13.50 -9.14
C PHE A 284 29.95 14.58 -8.07
N TYR A 285 29.86 14.21 -6.78
CA TYR A 285 30.13 15.13 -5.67
C TYR A 285 31.54 15.75 -5.78
N GLU A 286 32.56 14.96 -6.12
CA GLU A 286 33.94 15.44 -6.20
C GLU A 286 34.30 16.15 -7.51
N LYS A 287 33.73 15.72 -8.64
CA LYS A 287 34.18 16.13 -9.98
C LYS A 287 33.17 16.98 -10.74
N GLN A 288 31.88 16.84 -10.45
CA GLN A 288 30.79 17.52 -11.14
C GLN A 288 29.68 17.94 -10.16
N PRO A 289 30.01 18.77 -9.14
CA PRO A 289 29.08 19.09 -8.06
C PRO A 289 27.79 19.75 -8.54
N GLU A 290 27.85 20.60 -9.58
CA GLU A 290 26.68 21.26 -10.16
C GLU A 290 25.69 20.25 -10.79
N ALA A 291 26.20 19.18 -11.40
CA ALA A 291 25.35 18.12 -11.93
C ALA A 291 24.67 17.32 -10.79
N LEU A 292 25.36 17.11 -9.66
CA LEU A 292 24.75 16.47 -8.48
C LEU A 292 23.67 17.36 -7.84
N LYS A 293 23.91 18.67 -7.73
CA LYS A 293 22.92 19.64 -7.25
C LYS A 293 21.68 19.65 -8.15
N GLN A 294 21.86 19.72 -9.46
CA GLN A 294 20.76 19.69 -10.42
C GLN A 294 19.99 18.37 -10.32
N TYR A 295 20.71 17.25 -10.24
CA TYR A 295 20.11 15.94 -10.07
C TYR A 295 19.21 15.85 -8.83
N ASN A 296 19.67 16.39 -7.69
CA ASN A 296 18.91 16.42 -6.44
C ASN A 296 17.71 17.39 -6.50
N LEU A 297 17.85 18.53 -7.19
CA LEU A 297 16.74 19.48 -7.43
C LEU A 297 15.64 18.86 -8.29
N ASP A 298 16.01 18.10 -9.31
CA ASP A 298 15.05 17.38 -10.13
C ASP A 298 14.27 16.34 -9.30
N ASP A 299 14.91 15.65 -8.33
CA ASP A 299 14.24 14.66 -7.47
C ASP A 299 13.18 15.31 -6.56
N VAL A 300 13.47 16.47 -5.93
CA VAL A 300 12.42 17.20 -5.17
C VAL A 300 11.33 17.77 -6.07
N LYS A 301 11.65 18.14 -7.33
CA LYS A 301 10.68 18.63 -8.32
C LYS A 301 9.72 17.53 -8.75
N GLU A 302 10.25 16.35 -9.09
CA GLU A 302 9.46 15.15 -9.42
C GLU A 302 8.62 14.70 -8.21
N THR A 303 9.16 14.80 -7.00
CA THR A 303 8.42 14.53 -5.76
C THR A 303 7.21 15.46 -5.60
N LEU A 304 7.38 16.78 -5.80
CA LEU A 304 6.25 17.72 -5.72
C LEU A 304 5.19 17.45 -6.78
N ALA A 305 5.61 17.11 -8.00
CA ALA A 305 4.72 16.77 -9.11
C ALA A 305 3.93 15.47 -8.83
N LEU A 306 4.61 14.45 -8.31
CA LEU A 306 3.98 13.18 -7.93
C LEU A 306 3.01 13.36 -6.76
N SER A 307 3.37 14.20 -5.79
CA SER A 307 2.48 14.58 -4.68
C SER A 307 1.27 15.39 -5.16
N GLU A 308 1.44 16.31 -6.11
CA GLU A 308 0.32 17.03 -6.72
C GLU A 308 -0.67 16.05 -7.38
N LEU A 309 -0.16 15.06 -8.12
CA LEU A 309 -0.96 14.07 -8.82
C LEU A 309 -1.69 13.10 -7.87
N LEU A 310 -0.97 12.52 -6.90
CA LEU A 310 -1.48 11.41 -6.08
C LEU A 310 -1.97 11.84 -4.69
N GLY A 311 -1.56 13.01 -4.20
CA GLY A 311 -1.87 13.51 -2.87
C GLY A 311 -3.26 14.15 -2.75
N HIS A 312 -3.82 14.62 -3.87
CA HIS A 312 -5.10 15.32 -3.90
C HIS A 312 -6.28 14.50 -3.31
N PRO A 313 -6.47 13.20 -3.66
CA PRO A 313 -7.50 12.37 -3.02
C PRO A 313 -7.39 12.30 -1.49
N PHE A 314 -6.17 12.31 -0.94
CA PHE A 314 -5.95 12.24 0.50
C PHE A 314 -6.17 13.60 1.18
N PHE A 315 -5.89 14.70 0.47
CA PHE A 315 -6.25 16.04 0.94
C PHE A 315 -7.77 16.18 1.11
N LEU A 316 -8.54 15.67 0.15
CA LEU A 316 -10.01 15.64 0.23
C LEU A 316 -10.49 14.78 1.41
N GLN A 317 -9.85 13.63 1.63
CA GLN A 317 -10.13 12.79 2.79
C GLN A 317 -9.86 13.50 4.13
N ALA A 318 -8.83 14.34 4.24
CA ALA A 318 -8.57 15.13 5.45
C ALA A 318 -9.67 16.17 5.75
N ARG A 319 -10.44 16.58 4.74
CA ARG A 319 -11.62 17.45 4.89
C ARG A 319 -12.85 16.71 5.37
N ILE A 320 -12.88 15.39 5.23
CA ILE A 320 -14.02 14.52 5.55
C ILE A 320 -13.82 13.82 6.89
N PHE A 321 -12.66 13.18 7.07
CA PHE A 321 -12.40 12.33 8.22
C PHE A 321 -11.75 13.10 9.38
N PRO A 322 -12.06 12.72 10.63
CA PRO A 322 -11.52 13.33 11.83
C PRO A 322 -10.08 12.84 12.13
N PHE A 323 -9.17 12.97 11.17
CA PHE A 323 -7.75 12.65 11.33
C PHE A 323 -6.88 13.81 10.84
N SER A 324 -5.66 13.93 11.38
CA SER A 324 -4.64 14.80 10.81
C SER A 324 -4.28 14.34 9.40
N TYR A 325 -3.76 15.25 8.56
CA TYR A 325 -3.44 14.92 7.17
C TYR A 325 -2.45 13.75 7.08
N GLN A 326 -1.37 13.78 7.86
CA GLN A 326 -0.41 12.69 7.97
C GLN A 326 -1.06 11.34 8.39
N ASN A 327 -2.14 11.35 9.20
CA ASN A 327 -2.84 10.13 9.61
C ASN A 327 -3.79 9.59 8.55
N ILE A 328 -4.27 10.41 7.61
CA ILE A 328 -5.09 9.92 6.49
C ILE A 328 -4.33 8.87 5.67
N PHE A 329 -3.01 9.04 5.50
CA PHE A 329 -2.16 8.11 4.74
C PHE A 329 -1.86 6.80 5.44
N VAL A 330 -1.98 6.73 6.77
CA VAL A 330 -1.60 5.54 7.55
C VAL A 330 -2.79 4.92 8.27
N ARG A 331 -4.00 5.23 7.80
CA ARG A 331 -5.26 4.65 8.28
C ARG A 331 -6.00 4.04 7.10
N GLY A 332 -6.40 2.78 7.26
CA GLY A 332 -7.21 2.08 6.27
C GLY A 332 -8.63 2.65 6.20
N ASN A 333 -9.34 2.34 5.11
CA ASN A 333 -10.69 2.84 4.88
C ASN A 333 -11.68 2.40 5.97
N ALA A 334 -11.58 1.16 6.46
CA ALA A 334 -12.42 0.68 7.56
C ALA A 334 -12.28 1.55 8.82
N THR A 335 -11.05 1.94 9.20
CA THR A 335 -10.81 2.84 10.33
C THR A 335 -11.36 4.24 10.10
N LYS A 336 -11.28 4.73 8.85
CA LYS A 336 -11.88 6.01 8.45
C LYS A 336 -13.40 5.97 8.53
N ILE A 337 -14.06 4.92 8.02
CA ILE A 337 -15.50 4.71 8.14
C ILE A 337 -15.93 4.65 9.60
N ASN A 338 -15.24 3.84 10.42
CA ASN A 338 -15.49 3.73 11.85
C ASN A 338 -15.50 5.08 12.55
N SER A 339 -14.55 5.96 12.18
CA SER A 339 -14.44 7.28 12.79
C SER A 339 -15.63 8.19 12.48
N LEU A 340 -16.31 8.03 11.34
CA LEU A 340 -17.53 8.76 11.04
C LEU A 340 -18.68 8.28 11.93
N PHE A 341 -18.79 6.97 12.14
CA PHE A 341 -19.79 6.40 13.05
C PHE A 341 -19.55 6.82 14.50
N LEU A 342 -18.31 6.67 15.00
CA LEU A 342 -17.94 7.12 16.34
C LEU A 342 -18.22 8.60 16.54
N ARG A 343 -17.92 9.44 15.55
CA ARG A 343 -18.21 10.87 15.59
C ARG A 343 -19.69 11.14 15.78
N GLU A 344 -20.54 10.46 15.02
CA GLU A 344 -21.99 10.68 15.08
C GLU A 344 -22.60 10.15 16.37
N TYR A 345 -22.15 8.99 16.86
CA TYR A 345 -22.54 8.45 18.15
C TYR A 345 -22.15 9.37 19.31
N LEU A 346 -20.91 9.86 19.32
CA LEU A 346 -20.44 10.82 20.33
C LEU A 346 -21.21 12.15 20.26
N ARG A 347 -21.53 12.63 19.05
CA ARG A 347 -22.32 13.86 18.85
C ARG A 347 -23.73 13.74 19.43
N ARG A 348 -24.37 12.57 19.28
CA ARG A 348 -25.71 12.29 19.82
C ARG A 348 -25.71 11.77 21.26
N ARG A 349 -24.55 11.69 21.91
CA ARG A 349 -24.39 11.07 23.25
C ARG A 349 -24.96 9.65 23.33
N ALA A 350 -24.79 8.86 22.27
CA ALA A 350 -25.25 7.47 22.19
C ALA A 350 -24.14 6.49 22.58
N SER A 351 -24.53 5.37 23.20
CA SER A 351 -23.61 4.30 23.60
C SER A 351 -23.04 3.58 22.38
N VAL A 352 -21.78 3.17 22.44
CA VAL A 352 -21.01 2.67 21.30
C VAL A 352 -20.83 1.15 21.41
N PRO A 353 -20.99 0.38 20.32
CA PRO A 353 -20.81 -1.06 20.34
C PRO A 353 -19.36 -1.47 20.60
N LYS A 354 -19.18 -2.71 21.07
CA LYS A 354 -17.88 -3.37 21.06
C LYS A 354 -17.61 -4.00 19.70
N PRO A 355 -16.34 -4.03 19.25
CA PRO A 355 -15.99 -4.87 18.12
C PRO A 355 -16.41 -6.32 18.36
N PRO A 356 -16.81 -7.06 17.31
CA PRO A 356 -17.26 -8.45 17.44
C PRO A 356 -16.14 -9.38 17.95
N GLY A 357 -14.88 -8.97 17.88
CA GLY A 357 -13.74 -9.81 18.21
C GLY A 357 -13.49 -10.81 17.08
N ARG A 358 -13.02 -12.01 17.44
CA ARG A 358 -12.65 -13.04 16.45
C ARG A 358 -13.89 -13.52 15.70
N ALA A 359 -13.93 -13.27 14.39
CA ALA A 359 -15.03 -13.69 13.53
C ALA A 359 -14.75 -15.10 12.99
N GLU A 360 -15.80 -15.90 12.80
CA GLU A 360 -15.67 -17.11 11.99
C GLU A 360 -15.41 -16.73 10.53
N GLN A 361 -14.57 -17.51 9.85
CA GLN A 361 -14.34 -17.30 8.42
C GLN A 361 -15.61 -17.67 7.65
N PHE A 362 -16.19 -16.69 6.97
CA PHE A 362 -17.32 -16.91 6.05
C PHE A 362 -16.84 -17.06 4.60
N GLU A 363 -17.64 -17.73 3.79
CA GLU A 363 -17.37 -17.90 2.37
C GLU A 363 -17.36 -16.54 1.66
N GLY A 364 -16.25 -16.22 0.99
CA GLY A 364 -16.07 -14.97 0.24
C GLY A 364 -16.86 -14.91 -1.08
N GLY A 365 -16.49 -13.93 -1.91
CA GLY A 365 -17.08 -13.75 -3.24
C GLY A 365 -16.83 -14.96 -4.15
N TYR A 366 -17.72 -15.17 -5.12
CA TYR A 366 -17.60 -16.29 -6.05
C TYR A 366 -16.57 -15.98 -7.14
N THR A 367 -15.60 -16.87 -7.33
CA THR A 367 -14.57 -16.75 -8.37
C THR A 367 -14.41 -18.09 -9.03
N ASP A 368 -14.34 -18.11 -10.36
CA ASP A 368 -14.17 -19.35 -11.10
C ASP A 368 -13.47 -19.13 -12.44
N VAL A 369 -12.94 -20.22 -13.00
CA VAL A 369 -12.36 -20.20 -14.35
C VAL A 369 -13.06 -21.28 -15.16
N PHE A 370 -13.74 -20.87 -16.21
CA PHE A 370 -14.48 -21.74 -17.11
C PHE A 370 -13.65 -22.14 -18.33
N ARG A 371 -12.70 -21.28 -18.74
CA ARG A 371 -11.78 -21.52 -19.86
C ARG A 371 -10.37 -21.07 -19.52
N VAL A 372 -9.40 -21.89 -19.90
CA VAL A 372 -7.96 -21.63 -19.71
C VAL A 372 -7.29 -21.55 -21.07
N GLY A 373 -6.32 -20.65 -21.21
CA GLY A 373 -5.57 -20.39 -22.44
C GLY A 373 -5.96 -19.06 -23.09
N LEU A 374 -5.62 -18.94 -24.38
CA LEU A 374 -5.93 -17.76 -25.18
C LEU A 374 -7.41 -17.75 -25.57
N VAL A 375 -8.08 -16.64 -25.30
CA VAL A 375 -9.46 -16.36 -25.69
C VAL A 375 -9.50 -15.00 -26.38
N LYS A 376 -10.11 -14.92 -27.58
CA LYS A 376 -10.19 -13.67 -28.36
C LYS A 376 -11.55 -13.01 -28.19
N ASN A 377 -11.62 -11.69 -28.34
CA ASN A 377 -12.85 -10.88 -28.31
C ASN A 377 -13.66 -11.08 -27.02
N VAL A 378 -12.99 -10.88 -25.88
CA VAL A 378 -13.59 -11.07 -24.55
C VAL A 378 -14.28 -9.79 -24.09
N ILE A 379 -15.54 -9.92 -23.69
CA ILE A 379 -16.30 -8.86 -23.04
C ILE A 379 -16.18 -9.02 -21.53
N HIS A 380 -16.05 -7.91 -20.82
CA HIS A 380 -16.10 -7.84 -19.38
C HIS A 380 -17.30 -7.00 -18.95
N CYS A 381 -18.24 -7.61 -18.23
CA CYS A 381 -19.29 -6.89 -17.52
C CYS A 381 -19.06 -6.99 -16.01
N ASP A 382 -19.42 -5.93 -15.28
CA ASP A 382 -19.22 -5.83 -13.84
C ASP A 382 -20.47 -5.26 -13.18
N VAL A 383 -20.78 -5.70 -11.96
CA VAL A 383 -21.87 -5.13 -11.18
C VAL A 383 -21.37 -3.87 -10.48
N ALA A 384 -21.94 -2.72 -10.85
CA ALA A 384 -21.54 -1.43 -10.31
C ALA A 384 -21.69 -1.38 -8.78
N SER A 385 -20.56 -1.45 -8.07
CA SER A 385 -20.51 -1.48 -6.61
C SER A 385 -21.41 -2.57 -6.01
N LEU A 386 -21.25 -3.83 -6.47
CA LEU A 386 -22.06 -4.99 -6.06
C LEU A 386 -22.49 -4.99 -4.58
N TYR A 387 -21.52 -5.03 -3.66
CA TYR A 387 -21.82 -5.16 -2.24
C TYR A 387 -22.54 -3.94 -1.64
N PRO A 388 -22.09 -2.69 -1.86
CA PRO A 388 -22.87 -1.51 -1.49
C PRO A 388 -24.30 -1.51 -2.04
N SER A 389 -24.49 -1.91 -3.30
CA SER A 389 -25.81 -1.97 -3.93
C SER A 389 -26.70 -3.02 -3.25
N ILE A 390 -26.16 -4.20 -2.92
CA ILE A 390 -26.85 -5.23 -2.13
C ILE A 390 -27.25 -4.68 -0.75
N MET A 391 -26.34 -4.01 -0.04
CA MET A 391 -26.64 -3.43 1.28
C MET A 391 -27.81 -2.44 1.21
N LEU A 392 -27.83 -1.57 0.19
CA LEU A 392 -28.87 -0.55 0.04
C LEU A 392 -30.20 -1.12 -0.45
N SER A 393 -30.20 -2.06 -1.40
CA SER A 393 -31.41 -2.70 -1.94
C SER A 393 -32.06 -3.63 -0.92
N TYR A 394 -31.27 -4.45 -0.22
CA TYR A 394 -31.76 -5.42 0.76
C TYR A 394 -31.78 -4.88 2.20
N LYS A 395 -31.43 -3.61 2.40
CA LYS A 395 -31.39 -2.92 3.71
C LYS A 395 -30.53 -3.66 4.75
N ILE A 396 -29.40 -4.23 4.31
CA ILE A 396 -28.47 -4.95 5.18
C ILE A 396 -27.55 -3.95 5.87
N LYS A 397 -27.58 -3.96 7.20
CA LYS A 397 -26.81 -3.08 8.07
C LYS A 397 -26.28 -3.84 9.29
N PRO A 398 -25.29 -3.32 10.03
CA PRO A 398 -24.91 -3.87 11.31
C PRO A 398 -26.11 -3.92 12.27
N SER A 399 -26.28 -5.05 12.93
CA SER A 399 -27.28 -5.25 13.98
C SER A 399 -27.07 -4.31 15.17
N ASN A 400 -25.81 -3.95 15.44
CA ASN A 400 -25.38 -3.07 16.53
C ASN A 400 -25.37 -1.56 16.17
N ASP A 401 -25.86 -1.18 14.99
CA ASP A 401 -26.11 0.21 14.60
C ASP A 401 -27.48 0.69 15.12
N ASP A 402 -27.56 0.94 16.43
CA ASP A 402 -28.72 1.47 17.15
C ASP A 402 -29.24 2.80 16.58
N LEU A 403 -28.35 3.67 16.08
CA LEU A 403 -28.74 4.96 15.52
C LEU A 403 -29.22 4.86 14.06
N GLY A 404 -29.04 3.70 13.42
CA GLY A 404 -29.42 3.47 12.03
C GLY A 404 -28.68 4.36 11.04
N ILE A 405 -27.43 4.72 11.32
CA ILE A 405 -26.65 5.67 10.49
C ILE A 405 -25.89 5.00 9.34
N PHE A 406 -25.74 3.67 9.36
CA PHE A 406 -24.96 2.94 8.37
C PHE A 406 -25.49 3.10 6.95
N LEU A 407 -26.78 2.79 6.72
CA LEU A 407 -27.39 2.86 5.39
C LEU A 407 -27.57 4.29 4.88
N PRO A 408 -28.07 5.26 5.69
CA PRO A 408 -28.16 6.65 5.24
C PRO A 408 -26.81 7.23 4.84
N LEU A 409 -25.75 6.95 5.61
CA LEU A 409 -24.40 7.42 5.25
C LEU A 409 -23.92 6.78 3.94
N LEU A 410 -24.09 5.47 3.78
CA LEU A 410 -23.71 4.79 2.54
C LEU A 410 -24.44 5.36 1.32
N ASP A 411 -25.73 5.64 1.45
CA ASP A 411 -26.56 6.19 0.38
C ASP A 411 -26.18 7.65 0.03
N GLU A 412 -25.93 8.48 1.05
CA GLU A 412 -25.49 9.86 0.87
C GLU A 412 -24.12 9.92 0.17
N LEU A 413 -23.16 9.09 0.60
CA LEU A 413 -21.85 8.98 -0.04
C LEU A 413 -21.96 8.52 -1.51
N ARG A 414 -22.87 7.57 -1.79
CA ARG A 414 -23.16 7.10 -3.16
C ARG A 414 -23.74 8.22 -4.00
N THR A 415 -24.73 8.94 -3.49
CA THR A 415 -25.37 10.06 -4.19
C THR A 415 -24.37 11.17 -4.47
N PHE A 416 -23.55 11.54 -3.47
CA PHE A 416 -22.49 12.52 -3.63
C PHE A 416 -21.46 12.11 -4.69
N ARG A 417 -21.07 10.83 -4.72
CA ARG A 417 -20.19 10.29 -5.77
C ARG A 417 -20.79 10.45 -7.16
N LEU A 418 -22.08 10.14 -7.34
CA LEU A 418 -22.75 10.26 -8.64
C LEU A 418 -22.81 11.72 -9.10
N GLN A 419 -23.10 12.64 -8.20
CA GLN A 419 -23.05 14.09 -8.49
C GLN A 419 -21.65 14.53 -8.88
N ALA A 420 -20.61 14.12 -8.13
CA ALA A 420 -19.23 14.43 -8.47
C ALA A 420 -18.81 13.84 -9.83
N LYS A 421 -19.28 12.63 -10.18
CA LYS A 421 -19.05 12.03 -11.50
C LYS A 421 -19.68 12.85 -12.62
N GLN A 422 -20.92 13.31 -12.45
CA GLN A 422 -21.60 14.17 -13.43
C GLN A 422 -20.92 15.52 -13.58
N LEU A 423 -20.52 16.15 -12.47
CA LEU A 423 -19.77 17.40 -12.49
C LEU A 423 -18.44 17.22 -13.22
N ALA A 424 -17.68 16.16 -12.92
CA ALA A 424 -16.43 15.87 -13.63
C ALA A 424 -16.60 15.68 -15.15
N GLN A 425 -17.74 15.16 -15.61
CA GLN A 425 -17.99 14.96 -17.05
C GLN A 425 -18.32 16.27 -17.77
N ASN A 426 -19.02 17.19 -17.09
CA ASN A 426 -19.55 18.41 -17.69
C ASN A 426 -18.68 19.64 -17.42
N GLU A 427 -17.70 19.56 -16.53
CA GLU A 427 -16.88 20.68 -16.09
C GLU A 427 -15.82 21.06 -17.15
N PRO A 428 -15.90 22.28 -17.73
CA PRO A 428 -14.91 22.76 -18.69
C PRO A 428 -13.57 23.13 -18.04
N ASP A 429 -13.58 23.61 -16.78
CA ASP A 429 -12.35 24.00 -16.09
C ASP A 429 -11.53 22.74 -15.73
N PRO A 430 -10.28 22.61 -16.23
CA PRO A 430 -9.46 21.43 -15.96
C PRO A 430 -9.22 21.17 -14.47
N HIS A 431 -9.05 22.22 -13.66
CA HIS A 431 -8.79 22.10 -12.23
C HIS A 431 -10.02 21.64 -11.46
N LEU A 432 -11.20 22.19 -11.76
CA LEU A 432 -12.45 21.73 -11.15
C LEU A 432 -12.80 20.33 -11.62
N ARG A 433 -12.55 20.00 -12.88
CA ARG A 433 -12.71 18.65 -13.42
C ARG A 433 -11.86 17.63 -12.66
N ASP A 434 -10.58 17.93 -12.46
CA ASP A 434 -9.66 17.05 -11.72
C ASP A 434 -10.09 16.90 -10.25
N TYR A 435 -10.57 17.98 -9.62
CA TYR A 435 -11.14 17.94 -8.27
C TYR A 435 -12.36 17.00 -8.19
N TYR A 436 -13.33 17.15 -9.08
CA TYR A 436 -14.52 16.28 -9.10
C TYR A 436 -14.16 14.83 -9.45
N GLN A 437 -13.19 14.63 -10.34
CA GLN A 437 -12.68 13.31 -10.69
C GLN A 437 -12.02 12.64 -9.48
N ALA A 438 -11.21 13.37 -8.72
CA ALA A 438 -10.60 12.85 -7.50
C ALA A 438 -11.62 12.58 -6.40
N LEU A 439 -12.65 13.41 -6.24
CA LEU A 439 -13.77 13.16 -5.33
C LEU A 439 -14.47 11.85 -5.70
N GLN A 440 -14.90 11.67 -6.95
CA GLN A 440 -15.66 10.47 -7.31
C GLN A 440 -14.83 9.19 -7.15
N GLN A 441 -13.52 9.22 -7.43
CA GLN A 441 -12.63 8.08 -7.16
C GLN A 441 -12.47 7.80 -5.67
N THR A 442 -12.27 8.85 -4.86
CA THR A 442 -12.17 8.73 -3.40
C THR A 442 -13.41 8.07 -2.82
N PHE A 443 -14.60 8.53 -3.22
CA PHE A 443 -15.85 7.96 -2.75
C PHE A 443 -16.12 6.57 -3.32
N LYS A 444 -15.71 6.26 -4.57
CA LYS A 444 -15.78 4.89 -5.11
C LYS A 444 -15.08 3.89 -4.19
N VAL A 445 -13.83 4.22 -3.82
CA VAL A 445 -13.01 3.39 -2.93
C VAL A 445 -13.62 3.29 -1.53
N LEU A 446 -14.10 4.42 -0.98
CA LEU A 446 -14.72 4.46 0.34
C LEU A 446 -16.00 3.63 0.40
N ILE A 447 -16.90 3.81 -0.56
CA ILE A 447 -18.18 3.10 -0.68
C ILE A 447 -17.94 1.59 -0.76
N ASN A 448 -17.03 1.15 -1.64
CA ASN A 448 -16.69 -0.26 -1.77
C ASN A 448 -16.06 -0.84 -0.48
N SER A 449 -15.49 0.02 0.38
CA SER A 449 -14.91 -0.39 1.67
C SER A 449 -15.95 -0.61 2.77
N PHE A 450 -17.23 -0.25 2.60
CA PHE A 450 -18.29 -0.54 3.59
C PHE A 450 -18.51 -2.04 3.79
N TYR A 451 -18.39 -2.83 2.73
CA TYR A 451 -18.38 -4.29 2.84
C TYR A 451 -17.19 -4.81 3.65
N GLY A 452 -15.98 -4.37 3.28
CA GLY A 452 -14.77 -4.73 4.01
C GLY A 452 -14.84 -4.30 5.48
N TYR A 453 -15.57 -3.22 5.77
CA TYR A 453 -15.85 -2.75 7.12
C TYR A 453 -16.78 -3.67 7.93
N LEU A 454 -17.83 -4.25 7.32
CA LEU A 454 -18.67 -5.23 8.04
C LEU A 454 -17.86 -6.46 8.46
N GLY A 455 -16.92 -6.91 7.63
CA GLY A 455 -16.13 -8.12 7.90
C GLY A 455 -14.92 -7.95 8.83
N THR A 456 -14.68 -6.77 9.42
CA THR A 456 -13.50 -6.58 10.30
C THR A 456 -13.75 -7.05 11.73
N GLU A 457 -12.71 -7.57 12.38
CA GLU A 457 -12.75 -7.94 13.80
C GLU A 457 -12.51 -6.76 14.77
N LEU A 458 -11.98 -5.64 14.27
CA LEU A 458 -11.35 -4.59 15.09
C LEU A 458 -12.22 -3.34 15.32
N HIS A 459 -13.25 -3.13 14.52
CA HIS A 459 -14.03 -1.90 14.53
C HIS A 459 -15.40 -2.09 15.17
N GLN A 460 -15.92 -1.03 15.80
CA GLN A 460 -17.05 -1.09 16.73
C GLN A 460 -18.35 -1.55 16.04
N PHE A 461 -18.62 -1.06 14.83
CA PHE A 461 -19.87 -1.35 14.11
C PHE A 461 -19.68 -2.44 13.03
N ALA A 462 -18.63 -3.25 13.15
CA ALA A 462 -18.47 -4.40 12.28
C ALA A 462 -19.48 -5.49 12.64
N ASP A 463 -19.94 -6.23 11.64
CA ASP A 463 -20.95 -7.29 11.75
C ASP A 463 -20.63 -8.38 10.70
N PRO A 464 -19.87 -9.41 11.09
CA PRO A 464 -19.48 -10.49 10.17
C PRO A 464 -20.66 -11.29 9.63
N GLU A 465 -21.78 -11.38 10.37
CA GLU A 465 -22.99 -12.05 9.90
C GLU A 465 -23.65 -11.25 8.77
N ALA A 466 -23.76 -9.93 8.93
CA ALA A 466 -24.21 -9.04 7.86
C ALA A 466 -23.29 -9.10 6.64
N ALA A 467 -21.96 -9.20 6.83
CA ALA A 467 -21.01 -9.40 5.75
C ALA A 467 -21.22 -10.74 5.02
N ALA A 468 -21.46 -11.83 5.77
CA ALA A 468 -21.73 -13.14 5.21
C ALA A 468 -23.01 -13.13 4.37
N GLU A 469 -24.07 -12.47 4.84
CA GLU A 469 -25.33 -12.35 4.11
C GLU A 469 -25.20 -11.55 2.82
N VAL A 470 -24.48 -10.41 2.86
CA VAL A 470 -24.15 -9.64 1.65
C VAL A 470 -23.41 -10.50 0.64
N THR A 471 -22.48 -11.33 1.11
CA THR A 471 -21.69 -12.20 0.23
C THR A 471 -22.54 -13.32 -0.35
N ARG A 472 -23.44 -13.93 0.45
CA ARG A 472 -24.40 -14.95 0.00
C ARG A 472 -25.28 -14.42 -1.13
N LEU A 473 -25.90 -13.25 -0.94
CA LEU A 473 -26.71 -12.59 -1.97
C LEU A 473 -25.88 -12.21 -3.20
N GLY A 474 -24.64 -11.78 -3.01
CA GLY A 474 -23.71 -11.53 -4.10
C GLY A 474 -23.48 -12.78 -4.96
N ARG A 475 -23.25 -13.95 -4.34
CA ARG A 475 -23.12 -15.22 -5.06
C ARG A 475 -24.40 -15.59 -5.81
N GLU A 476 -25.57 -15.31 -5.26
CA GLU A 476 -26.85 -15.57 -5.92
C GLU A 476 -27.07 -14.68 -7.15
N ILE A 477 -26.76 -13.39 -7.05
CA ILE A 477 -26.83 -12.44 -8.18
C ILE A 477 -25.87 -12.89 -9.29
N ILE A 478 -24.62 -13.21 -8.95
CA ILE A 478 -23.61 -13.65 -9.91
C ILE A 478 -24.02 -14.96 -10.60
N ARG A 479 -24.58 -15.93 -9.87
CA ARG A 479 -25.11 -17.17 -10.47
C ARG A 479 -26.26 -16.88 -11.43
N LYS A 480 -27.17 -15.96 -11.08
CA LYS A 480 -28.25 -15.54 -12.00
C LYS A 480 -27.68 -14.89 -13.27
N MET A 481 -26.67 -14.04 -13.13
CA MET A 481 -26.00 -13.43 -14.29
C MET A 481 -25.33 -14.47 -15.19
N LEU A 482 -24.62 -15.45 -14.62
CA LEU A 482 -24.02 -16.54 -15.37
C LEU A 482 -25.07 -17.34 -16.14
N SER A 483 -26.13 -17.78 -15.45
CA SER A 483 -27.21 -18.54 -16.10
C SER A 483 -27.91 -17.74 -17.19
N TRP A 484 -28.11 -16.43 -17.00
CA TRP A 484 -28.69 -15.56 -18.02
C TRP A 484 -27.78 -15.44 -19.24
N LEU A 485 -26.47 -15.21 -19.04
CA LEU A 485 -25.49 -15.13 -20.13
C LEU A 485 -25.44 -16.43 -20.93
N GLU A 486 -25.43 -17.58 -20.26
CA GLU A 486 -25.46 -18.90 -20.91
C GLU A 486 -26.74 -19.11 -21.73
N GLN A 487 -27.90 -18.64 -21.25
CA GLN A 487 -29.18 -18.71 -21.97
C GLN A 487 -29.20 -17.84 -23.23
N GLU A 488 -28.53 -16.68 -23.21
CA GLU A 488 -28.34 -15.82 -24.38
C GLU A 488 -27.22 -16.32 -25.32
N GLY A 489 -26.67 -17.51 -25.08
CA GLY A 489 -25.65 -18.13 -25.91
C GLY A 489 -24.23 -17.59 -25.71
N CYS A 490 -24.01 -16.78 -24.67
CA CYS A 490 -22.67 -16.34 -24.29
C CYS A 490 -21.88 -17.50 -23.65
N GLN A 491 -20.56 -17.40 -23.70
CA GLN A 491 -19.68 -18.42 -23.11
C GLN A 491 -18.82 -17.77 -22.03
N PRO A 492 -19.10 -18.01 -20.73
CA PRO A 492 -18.26 -17.53 -19.64
C PRO A 492 -16.82 -18.03 -19.79
N VAL A 493 -15.86 -17.16 -19.45
CA VAL A 493 -14.41 -17.41 -19.50
C VAL A 493 -13.86 -17.43 -18.09
N GLU A 494 -14.05 -16.35 -17.35
CA GLU A 494 -13.57 -16.19 -15.98
C GLU A 494 -14.55 -15.33 -15.18
N LEU A 495 -14.71 -15.66 -13.91
CA LEU A 495 -15.48 -14.90 -12.93
C LEU A 495 -14.53 -14.40 -11.85
N ASP A 496 -14.50 -13.09 -11.62
CA ASP A 496 -13.71 -12.45 -10.58
C ASP A 496 -14.59 -11.61 -9.66
N THR A 497 -15.24 -12.29 -8.70
CA THR A 497 -16.02 -11.67 -7.60
C THR A 497 -17.32 -10.98 -8.06
N ASP A 498 -17.21 -9.83 -8.69
CA ASP A 498 -18.29 -8.97 -9.19
C ASP A 498 -18.31 -8.83 -10.73
N GLY A 499 -17.20 -9.19 -11.39
CA GLY A 499 -17.04 -9.14 -12.85
C GLY A 499 -17.06 -10.50 -13.53
N ILE A 500 -17.71 -10.58 -14.69
CA ILE A 500 -17.75 -11.76 -15.58
C ILE A 500 -17.08 -11.42 -16.90
N TYR A 501 -16.07 -12.21 -17.25
CA TYR A 501 -15.47 -12.25 -18.58
C TYR A 501 -16.17 -13.31 -19.41
N PHE A 502 -16.66 -12.97 -20.59
CA PHE A 502 -17.39 -13.89 -21.45
C PHE A 502 -17.15 -13.60 -22.93
N LEU A 503 -17.41 -14.61 -23.76
CA LEU A 503 -17.51 -14.46 -25.20
C LEU A 503 -18.97 -14.18 -25.59
N PRO A 504 -19.24 -13.17 -26.43
CA PRO A 504 -20.57 -12.93 -26.95
C PRO A 504 -20.98 -14.04 -27.92
N PRO A 505 -22.29 -14.22 -28.18
CA PRO A 505 -22.75 -15.21 -29.15
C PRO A 505 -22.25 -14.87 -30.58
N PRO A 506 -22.12 -15.87 -31.47
CA PRO A 506 -21.71 -15.63 -32.85
C PRO A 506 -22.60 -14.60 -33.56
N GLY A 507 -21.98 -13.64 -34.25
CA GLY A 507 -22.67 -12.56 -34.98
C GLY A 507 -22.96 -11.28 -34.17
N LEU A 508 -22.60 -11.26 -32.89
CA LEU A 508 -22.76 -10.11 -32.00
C LEU A 508 -21.38 -9.46 -31.77
N GLU A 509 -20.93 -8.70 -32.78
CA GLU A 509 -19.55 -8.20 -32.87
C GLU A 509 -19.44 -6.68 -32.65
N SER A 510 -20.54 -5.93 -32.83
CA SER A 510 -20.50 -4.48 -32.63
C SER A 510 -20.63 -4.11 -31.15
N ARG A 511 -19.96 -3.02 -30.77
CA ARG A 511 -19.99 -2.51 -29.40
C ARG A 511 -21.40 -2.18 -28.93
N ASP A 512 -22.24 -1.63 -29.81
CA ASP A 512 -23.62 -1.24 -29.48
C ASP A 512 -24.48 -2.46 -29.16
N GLN A 513 -24.38 -3.53 -29.95
CA GLN A 513 -25.09 -4.78 -29.66
C GLN A 513 -24.67 -5.40 -28.32
N VAL A 514 -23.37 -5.32 -27.99
CA VAL A 514 -22.87 -5.82 -26.70
C VAL A 514 -23.39 -4.96 -25.54
N CYS A 515 -23.44 -3.63 -25.71
CA CYS A 515 -24.07 -2.74 -24.74
C CYS A 515 -25.54 -3.11 -24.51
N GLU A 516 -26.32 -3.31 -25.58
CA GLU A 516 -27.73 -3.72 -25.49
C GLU A 516 -27.90 -5.07 -24.76
N LEU A 517 -27.01 -6.04 -25.01
CA LEU A 517 -26.98 -7.30 -24.28
C LEU A 517 -26.75 -7.09 -22.77
N VAL A 518 -25.78 -6.26 -22.40
CA VAL A 518 -25.48 -5.96 -20.98
C VAL A 518 -26.62 -5.16 -20.34
N GLU A 519 -27.29 -4.27 -21.06
CA GLU A 519 -28.47 -3.55 -20.58
C GLU A 519 -29.64 -4.51 -20.31
N ARG A 520 -29.91 -5.47 -21.22
CA ARG A 520 -30.92 -6.51 -20.98
C ARG A 520 -30.57 -7.38 -19.77
N LEU A 521 -29.28 -7.73 -19.60
CA LEU A 521 -28.81 -8.41 -18.39
C LEU A 521 -29.11 -7.58 -17.14
N SER A 522 -28.78 -6.29 -17.15
CA SER A 522 -29.02 -5.40 -16.01
C SER A 522 -30.50 -5.28 -15.68
N LEU A 523 -31.39 -5.23 -16.67
CA LEU A 523 -32.84 -5.18 -16.47
C LEU A 523 -33.44 -6.49 -15.93
N SER A 524 -32.75 -7.62 -16.10
CA SER A 524 -33.16 -8.93 -15.55
C SER A 524 -32.87 -9.08 -14.05
N LEU A 525 -32.07 -8.19 -13.48
CA LEU A 525 -31.63 -8.25 -12.09
C LEU A 525 -32.57 -7.46 -11.15
N PRO A 526 -32.52 -7.72 -9.83
CA PRO A 526 -33.31 -6.98 -8.85
C PRO A 526 -33.07 -5.47 -8.89
N GLU A 527 -34.08 -4.70 -8.50
CA GLU A 527 -34.00 -3.23 -8.44
C GLU A 527 -32.79 -2.75 -7.60
N GLY A 528 -32.06 -1.78 -8.16
CA GLY A 528 -30.85 -1.21 -7.55
C GLY A 528 -29.56 -1.99 -7.83
N ILE A 529 -29.63 -3.16 -8.48
CA ILE A 529 -28.45 -3.88 -8.99
C ILE A 529 -28.26 -3.53 -10.47
N GLN A 530 -27.14 -2.87 -10.78
CA GLN A 530 -26.83 -2.40 -12.13
C GLN A 530 -25.57 -3.08 -12.65
N VAL A 531 -25.61 -3.54 -13.90
CA VAL A 531 -24.46 -4.12 -14.60
C VAL A 531 -23.98 -3.13 -15.65
N GLU A 532 -22.67 -2.89 -15.70
CA GLU A 532 -22.04 -2.06 -16.73
C GLU A 532 -21.08 -2.88 -17.60
N MET A 533 -20.97 -2.51 -18.87
CA MET A 533 -19.93 -3.03 -19.75
C MET A 533 -18.60 -2.38 -19.35
N ALA A 534 -17.82 -3.08 -18.55
CA ALA A 534 -16.58 -2.58 -17.98
C ALA A 534 -15.40 -2.63 -18.97
N GLY A 535 -15.45 -3.46 -20.01
CA GLY A 535 -14.42 -3.46 -21.04
C GLY A 535 -14.66 -4.43 -22.19
N VAL A 536 -13.98 -4.17 -23.31
CA VAL A 536 -13.90 -5.04 -24.48
C VAL A 536 -12.41 -5.27 -24.75
N TYR A 537 -12.01 -6.55 -24.82
CA TYR A 537 -10.61 -6.93 -24.93
C TYR A 537 -10.41 -7.80 -26.17
N PRO A 538 -9.56 -7.36 -27.13
CA PRO A 538 -9.18 -8.17 -28.29
C PRO A 538 -8.69 -9.57 -27.93
N ALA A 539 -7.96 -9.72 -26.82
CA ALA A 539 -7.50 -11.01 -26.34
C ALA A 539 -7.38 -11.04 -24.81
N MET A 540 -7.58 -12.23 -24.26
CA MET A 540 -7.35 -12.59 -22.86
C MET A 540 -6.56 -13.90 -22.82
N PHE A 541 -5.57 -13.97 -21.94
CA PHE A 541 -4.94 -15.21 -21.54
C PHE A 541 -5.39 -15.53 -20.11
N SER A 542 -6.31 -16.48 -19.95
CA SER A 542 -6.75 -16.96 -18.62
C SER A 542 -5.90 -18.15 -18.19
N TYR A 543 -5.41 -18.16 -16.95
CA TYR A 543 -4.52 -19.21 -16.45
C TYR A 543 -5.08 -19.94 -15.23
N LYS A 544 -5.36 -19.20 -14.16
CA LYS A 544 -5.91 -19.70 -12.89
C LYS A 544 -6.85 -18.64 -12.33
N ARG A 545 -7.69 -19.00 -11.36
CA ARG A 545 -8.58 -18.05 -10.68
C ARG A 545 -7.80 -16.79 -10.28
N LYS A 546 -8.27 -15.62 -10.71
CA LYS A 546 -7.65 -14.30 -10.45
C LYS A 546 -6.26 -14.11 -11.08
N ASN A 547 -5.89 -14.94 -12.06
CA ASN A 547 -4.60 -14.91 -12.75
C ASN A 547 -4.83 -14.96 -14.26
N TYR A 548 -4.87 -13.78 -14.87
CA TYR A 548 -5.12 -13.57 -16.29
C TYR A 548 -4.38 -12.35 -16.83
N ALA A 549 -4.14 -12.31 -18.14
CA ALA A 549 -3.62 -11.16 -18.85
C ALA A 549 -4.62 -10.71 -19.93
N LEU A 550 -4.76 -9.41 -20.14
CA LEU A 550 -5.68 -8.81 -21.10
C LEU A 550 -4.89 -7.93 -22.07
N LEU A 551 -5.26 -7.99 -23.36
CA LEU A 551 -4.82 -7.03 -24.36
C LEU A 551 -5.91 -5.98 -24.51
N SER A 552 -5.56 -4.71 -24.31
CA SER A 552 -6.47 -3.58 -24.55
C SER A 552 -6.53 -3.20 -26.04
N GLU A 553 -7.57 -2.47 -26.44
CA GLU A 553 -7.70 -1.90 -27.80
C GLU A 553 -6.51 -1.00 -28.18
N LYS A 554 -5.80 -0.44 -27.20
CA LYS A 554 -4.60 0.39 -27.39
C LYS A 554 -3.29 -0.41 -27.50
N GLY A 555 -3.35 -1.75 -27.47
CA GLY A 555 -2.17 -2.62 -27.52
C GLY A 555 -1.38 -2.73 -26.21
N GLN A 556 -1.93 -2.20 -25.10
CA GLN A 556 -1.35 -2.35 -23.76
C GLN A 556 -1.77 -3.67 -23.13
N ILE A 557 -0.86 -4.28 -22.37
CA ILE A 557 -1.09 -5.55 -21.66
C ILE A 557 -1.38 -5.27 -20.18
N LEU A 558 -2.52 -5.76 -19.70
CA LEU A 558 -2.92 -5.66 -18.30
C LEU A 558 -2.79 -7.04 -17.66
N ILE A 559 -1.88 -7.19 -16.69
CA ILE A 559 -1.65 -8.46 -15.98
C ILE A 559 -2.31 -8.43 -14.61
N LYS A 560 -3.19 -9.39 -14.34
CA LYS A 560 -3.81 -9.61 -13.03
C LYS A 560 -3.33 -10.95 -12.45
N GLY A 561 -3.08 -10.95 -11.14
CA GLY A 561 -2.69 -12.14 -10.39
C GLY A 561 -1.19 -12.31 -10.17
N SER A 562 -0.83 -12.79 -8.97
CA SER A 562 0.57 -12.94 -8.54
C SER A 562 1.30 -14.07 -9.27
N ALA A 563 0.59 -15.05 -9.84
CA ALA A 563 1.20 -16.15 -10.57
C ALA A 563 1.73 -15.74 -11.96
N LEU A 564 1.22 -14.62 -12.50
CA LEU A 564 1.66 -14.00 -13.76
C LEU A 564 2.51 -12.74 -13.54
N ARG A 565 2.56 -12.22 -12.31
CA ARG A 565 3.39 -11.07 -11.94
C ARG A 565 3.95 -11.25 -10.53
N SER A 566 5.21 -11.69 -10.43
CA SER A 566 5.92 -11.81 -9.15
C SER A 566 7.11 -10.87 -9.08
N ARG A 567 7.16 -10.03 -8.05
CA ARG A 567 8.28 -9.09 -7.80
C ARG A 567 9.50 -9.75 -7.17
N GLY A 568 9.34 -10.93 -6.57
CA GLY A 568 10.45 -11.70 -5.99
C GLY A 568 11.26 -12.48 -7.04
N MET A 569 10.86 -12.39 -8.31
CA MET A 569 11.48 -13.04 -9.44
C MET A 569 12.59 -12.15 -10.02
N GLU A 570 13.73 -12.75 -10.37
CA GLU A 570 14.83 -12.04 -11.04
C GLU A 570 14.35 -11.36 -12.33
N ARG A 571 15.01 -10.26 -12.71
CA ARG A 571 14.55 -9.40 -13.80
C ARG A 571 14.41 -10.19 -15.11
N TYR A 572 15.38 -11.02 -15.48
CA TYR A 572 15.32 -11.77 -16.73
C TYR A 572 14.08 -12.68 -16.84
N LEU A 573 13.65 -13.34 -15.76
CA LEU A 573 12.45 -14.18 -15.77
C LEU A 573 11.17 -13.33 -15.86
N ARG A 574 11.16 -12.14 -15.24
CA ARG A 574 10.03 -11.20 -15.34
C ARG A 574 9.86 -10.70 -16.78
N GLU A 575 10.95 -10.32 -17.43
CA GLU A 575 10.96 -9.88 -18.82
C GLU A 575 10.56 -11.01 -19.77
N PHE A 576 11.06 -12.22 -19.54
CA PHE A 576 10.66 -13.41 -20.29
C PHE A 576 9.15 -13.69 -20.15
N LEU A 577 8.62 -13.67 -18.92
CA LEU A 577 7.19 -13.89 -18.68
C LEU A 577 6.31 -12.82 -19.34
N SER A 578 6.71 -11.55 -19.25
CA SER A 578 6.01 -10.43 -19.89
C SER A 578 5.97 -10.58 -21.41
N SER A 579 7.12 -10.90 -22.01
CA SER A 579 7.27 -11.12 -23.46
C SER A 579 6.46 -12.34 -23.93
N MET A 580 6.50 -13.44 -23.16
CA MET A 580 5.71 -14.64 -23.45
C MET A 580 4.20 -14.38 -23.38
N LEU A 581 3.73 -13.62 -22.38
CA LEU A 581 2.32 -13.23 -22.28
C LEU A 581 1.89 -12.34 -23.46
N ARG A 582 2.76 -11.44 -23.93
CA ARG A 582 2.52 -10.66 -25.15
C ARG A 582 2.34 -11.57 -26.37
N LEU A 583 3.24 -12.53 -26.58
CA LEU A 583 3.13 -13.50 -27.68
C LEU A 583 1.84 -14.32 -27.62
N PHE A 584 1.42 -14.76 -26.43
CA PHE A 584 0.13 -15.42 -26.26
C PHE A 584 -1.02 -14.52 -26.71
N LEU A 585 -1.08 -13.28 -26.20
CA LEU A 585 -2.16 -12.34 -26.48
C LEU A 585 -2.23 -11.91 -27.95
N GLU A 586 -1.08 -11.81 -28.62
CA GLU A 586 -0.97 -11.50 -30.05
C GLU A 586 -1.24 -12.72 -30.95
N GLY A 587 -1.46 -13.91 -30.38
CA GLY A 587 -1.70 -15.14 -31.12
C GLY A 587 -0.46 -15.72 -31.80
N ARG A 588 0.73 -15.36 -31.31
CA ARG A 588 2.07 -15.74 -31.81
C ARG A 588 2.76 -16.73 -30.87
N ALA A 589 1.97 -17.65 -30.29
CA ALA A 589 2.45 -18.58 -29.27
C ALA A 589 3.52 -19.56 -29.79
N ASP A 590 3.55 -19.81 -31.09
CA ASP A 590 4.55 -20.59 -31.81
C ASP A 590 5.95 -19.96 -31.80
N GLU A 591 6.08 -18.66 -31.54
CA GLU A 591 7.37 -17.96 -31.40
C GLU A 591 7.99 -18.08 -30.00
N ILE A 592 7.23 -18.55 -28.99
CA ILE A 592 7.71 -18.64 -27.60
C ILE A 592 8.93 -19.56 -27.45
N PRO A 593 9.05 -20.71 -28.15
CA PRO A 593 10.28 -21.49 -28.16
C PRO A 593 11.51 -20.69 -28.65
N LEU A 594 11.35 -19.84 -29.68
CA LEU A 594 12.43 -18.98 -30.16
C LEU A 594 12.82 -17.93 -29.12
N LEU A 595 11.83 -17.29 -28.48
CA LEU A 595 12.07 -16.35 -27.37
C LEU A 595 12.83 -17.02 -26.22
N ARG A 596 12.46 -18.25 -25.87
CA ARG A 596 13.18 -19.04 -24.86
C ARG A 596 14.63 -19.25 -25.29
N ASP A 597 14.84 -19.70 -26.53
CA ASP A 597 16.18 -19.97 -27.05
C ASP A 597 17.04 -18.70 -27.08
N GLU A 598 16.48 -17.54 -27.43
CA GLU A 598 17.16 -16.25 -27.36
C GLU A 598 17.64 -15.93 -25.93
N PHE A 599 16.77 -16.06 -24.94
CA PHE A 599 17.14 -15.85 -23.54
C PHE A 599 18.19 -16.86 -23.08
N GLN A 600 18.08 -18.12 -23.49
CA GLN A 600 19.08 -19.15 -23.17
C GLN A 600 20.45 -18.80 -23.77
N GLU A 601 20.52 -18.39 -25.04
CA GLU A 601 21.77 -18.02 -25.70
C GLU A 601 22.40 -16.78 -25.06
N ARG A 602 21.61 -15.76 -24.72
CA ARG A 602 22.10 -14.57 -24.01
C ARG A 602 22.70 -14.92 -22.64
N ILE A 603 22.11 -15.87 -21.91
CA ILE A 603 22.66 -16.35 -20.62
C ILE A 603 23.94 -17.15 -20.85
N LYS A 604 23.96 -18.09 -21.80
CA LYS A 604 25.15 -18.92 -22.11
C LYS A 604 26.33 -18.09 -22.63
N ALA A 605 26.04 -17.07 -23.41
CA ALA A 605 27.04 -16.17 -23.97
C ALA A 605 27.46 -15.06 -22.99
N HIS A 606 26.93 -15.05 -21.75
CA HIS A 606 27.20 -14.03 -20.74
C HIS A 606 26.93 -12.58 -21.23
N GLN A 607 25.94 -12.41 -22.10
CA GLN A 607 25.56 -11.12 -22.67
C GLN A 607 24.51 -10.37 -21.83
N MET A 608 24.08 -10.95 -20.71
CA MET A 608 23.20 -10.29 -19.76
C MET A 608 24.03 -9.62 -18.68
N ASP A 609 23.75 -8.34 -18.43
CA ASP A 609 24.29 -7.64 -17.28
C ASP A 609 23.92 -8.36 -15.98
N ILE A 610 24.84 -8.42 -15.02
CA ILE A 610 24.66 -9.20 -13.80
C ILE A 610 23.45 -8.73 -12.99
N SER A 611 23.05 -7.45 -13.07
CA SER A 611 21.84 -6.93 -12.41
C SER A 611 20.55 -7.60 -12.88
N TRP A 612 20.53 -8.24 -14.05
CA TRP A 612 19.37 -8.98 -14.54
C TRP A 612 19.19 -10.32 -13.84
N LEU A 613 20.30 -10.92 -13.41
CA LEU A 613 20.41 -12.27 -12.84
C LEU A 613 20.63 -12.23 -11.32
N ALA A 614 21.13 -11.13 -10.80
CA ALA A 614 21.36 -10.92 -9.38
C ALA A 614 20.04 -10.71 -8.62
N LYS A 615 20.06 -11.08 -7.35
CA LYS A 615 19.00 -10.78 -6.40
C LYS A 615 19.52 -9.82 -5.35
N THR A 616 18.74 -8.79 -5.04
CA THR A 616 19.06 -7.81 -4.00
C THR A 616 18.12 -8.01 -2.81
N GLU A 617 18.69 -8.20 -1.62
CA GLU A 617 17.94 -8.38 -0.38
C GLU A 617 18.42 -7.40 0.68
N THR A 618 17.49 -6.79 1.42
CA THR A 618 17.80 -5.95 2.59
C THR A 618 17.93 -6.80 3.84
N LEU A 619 19.02 -6.62 4.60
CA LEU A 619 19.25 -7.28 5.87
C LEU A 619 18.29 -6.72 6.93
N THR A 620 17.26 -7.48 7.29
CA THR A 620 16.28 -7.09 8.32
C THR A 620 16.82 -7.12 9.76
N GLU A 621 17.93 -7.80 10.02
CA GLU A 621 18.59 -7.86 11.32
C GLU A 621 20.12 -7.85 11.18
N SER A 622 20.85 -7.69 12.28
CA SER A 622 22.31 -7.72 12.24
C SER A 622 22.83 -9.11 11.86
N PRO A 623 23.97 -9.22 11.16
CA PRO A 623 24.61 -10.51 10.88
C PRO A 623 24.84 -11.38 12.12
N GLU A 624 25.11 -10.74 13.27
CA GLU A 624 25.31 -11.44 14.55
C GLU A 624 23.99 -12.01 15.11
N THR A 625 22.90 -11.23 15.10
CA THR A 625 21.58 -11.72 15.50
C THR A 625 21.12 -12.87 14.61
N TYR A 626 21.35 -12.75 13.30
CA TYR A 626 21.10 -13.82 12.35
C TYR A 626 21.88 -15.09 12.70
N ARG A 627 23.20 -14.98 12.94
CA ARG A 627 24.07 -16.12 13.29
C ARG A 627 23.58 -16.84 14.55
N GLN A 628 23.20 -16.08 15.58
CA GLN A 628 22.62 -16.63 16.80
C GLN A 628 21.30 -17.37 16.54
N LYS A 629 20.43 -16.83 15.68
CA LYS A 629 19.15 -17.49 15.31
C LYS A 629 19.36 -18.75 14.47
N VAL A 630 20.33 -18.76 13.55
CA VAL A 630 20.70 -19.95 12.77
C VAL A 630 21.27 -21.03 13.68
N ALA A 631 22.21 -20.68 14.57
CA ALA A 631 22.76 -21.60 15.57
C ALA A 631 21.68 -22.19 16.48
N ALA A 632 20.71 -21.36 16.89
CA ALA A 632 19.54 -21.78 17.68
C ALA A 632 18.47 -22.52 16.87
N LYS A 633 18.68 -22.79 15.56
CA LYS A 633 17.70 -23.40 14.64
C LYS A 633 16.36 -22.67 14.56
N LYS A 634 16.36 -21.36 14.87
CA LYS A 634 15.19 -20.47 14.77
C LYS A 634 15.08 -19.80 13.40
N ARG A 635 16.11 -19.94 12.55
CA ARG A 635 16.17 -19.37 11.20
C ARG A 635 17.00 -20.28 10.28
N ASN A 636 16.62 -20.35 8.99
CA ASN A 636 17.39 -21.07 7.98
C ASN A 636 18.53 -20.19 7.41
N PRO A 637 19.63 -20.79 6.95
CA PRO A 637 20.68 -20.07 6.25
C PRO A 637 20.18 -19.30 5.03
N SER A 638 20.73 -18.11 4.80
CA SER A 638 20.31 -17.17 3.78
C SER A 638 21.55 -16.61 3.07
N ALA A 639 21.54 -16.62 1.74
CA ALA A 639 22.68 -16.21 0.92
C ALA A 639 23.15 -14.79 1.21
N SER A 640 22.20 -13.85 1.35
CA SER A 640 22.51 -12.45 1.67
C SER A 640 23.27 -12.31 3.00
N TYR A 641 22.90 -13.07 4.02
CA TYR A 641 23.58 -13.04 5.32
C TYR A 641 24.90 -13.80 5.34
N GLU A 642 24.98 -14.98 4.71
CA GLU A 642 26.24 -15.72 4.62
C GLU A 642 27.31 -14.93 3.85
N LEU A 643 26.93 -14.27 2.75
CA LEU A 643 27.81 -13.38 2.00
C LEU A 643 28.19 -12.13 2.79
N ALA A 644 27.23 -11.51 3.49
CA ALA A 644 27.54 -10.39 4.37
C ALA A 644 28.61 -10.77 5.41
N ILE A 645 28.52 -11.98 5.98
CA ILE A 645 29.48 -12.48 6.97
C ILE A 645 30.83 -12.82 6.32
N SER A 646 30.85 -13.48 5.17
CA SER A 646 32.08 -13.98 4.54
C SER A 646 32.85 -12.90 3.77
N SER A 647 32.19 -11.82 3.35
CA SER A 647 32.80 -10.70 2.61
C SER A 647 33.93 -9.99 3.37
N GLY A 648 34.03 -10.17 4.69
CA GLY A 648 34.93 -9.40 5.56
C GLY A 648 34.51 -7.95 5.76
N ARG A 649 33.42 -7.50 5.12
CA ARG A 649 32.85 -6.16 5.26
C ARG A 649 31.95 -6.11 6.51
N THR A 650 31.88 -4.94 7.15
CA THR A 650 31.03 -4.75 8.34
C THR A 650 29.61 -4.42 7.91
N TYR A 651 28.76 -5.43 7.77
CA TYR A 651 27.33 -5.27 7.46
C TYR A 651 26.47 -5.10 8.73
N ARG A 652 25.34 -4.40 8.60
CA ARG A 652 24.37 -4.07 9.64
C ARG A 652 22.94 -4.25 9.14
N ALA A 653 21.97 -4.24 10.06
CA ALA A 653 20.56 -4.19 9.67
C ALA A 653 20.29 -2.92 8.84
N GLY A 654 19.52 -3.07 7.75
CA GLY A 654 19.25 -2.02 6.76
C GLY A 654 20.17 -2.05 5.54
N ASP A 655 21.36 -2.67 5.63
CA ASP A 655 22.23 -2.81 4.46
C ASP A 655 21.61 -3.73 3.41
N GLN A 656 21.93 -3.49 2.13
CA GLN A 656 21.50 -4.32 1.01
C GLN A 656 22.65 -5.23 0.58
N VAL A 657 22.30 -6.46 0.19
CA VAL A 657 23.25 -7.42 -0.38
C VAL A 657 22.70 -7.87 -1.72
N SER A 658 23.44 -7.55 -2.78
CA SER A 658 23.18 -8.04 -4.13
C SER A 658 24.07 -9.23 -4.42
N TYR A 659 23.49 -10.34 -4.85
CA TYR A 659 24.24 -11.58 -5.09
C TYR A 659 23.75 -12.34 -6.32
N TYR A 660 24.65 -13.11 -6.92
CA TYR A 660 24.34 -14.05 -8.01
C TYR A 660 24.77 -15.47 -7.63
N VAL A 661 24.26 -16.46 -8.35
CA VAL A 661 24.51 -17.88 -8.08
C VAL A 661 25.70 -18.38 -8.89
N THR A 662 26.62 -19.09 -8.24
CA THR A 662 27.85 -19.66 -8.82
C THR A 662 27.81 -21.19 -8.85
N GLY A 663 28.78 -21.79 -9.55
CA GLY A 663 28.90 -23.25 -9.70
C GLY A 663 28.35 -23.79 -11.03
N THR A 664 28.22 -25.10 -11.14
CA THR A 664 27.92 -25.81 -12.41
C THR A 664 26.74 -26.78 -12.32
N ARG A 665 26.02 -26.81 -11.19
CA ARG A 665 24.87 -27.70 -11.01
C ARG A 665 23.58 -26.92 -11.16
N LYS A 666 22.59 -27.52 -11.83
CA LYS A 666 21.23 -26.98 -12.01
C LYS A 666 20.52 -26.66 -10.69
N THR A 667 20.73 -27.48 -9.67
CA THR A 667 20.16 -27.27 -8.34
C THR A 667 21.31 -27.19 -7.32
N VAL A 668 21.40 -26.05 -6.65
CA VAL A 668 22.41 -25.78 -5.62
C VAL A 668 21.75 -25.20 -4.39
N LYS A 669 22.39 -25.37 -3.23
CA LYS A 669 22.09 -24.55 -2.07
C LYS A 669 22.67 -23.17 -2.31
N VAL A 670 21.79 -22.21 -2.59
CA VAL A 670 22.19 -20.85 -3.01
C VAL A 670 23.15 -20.21 -2.01
N TYR A 671 22.90 -20.33 -0.70
CA TYR A 671 23.77 -19.75 0.33
C TYR A 671 25.19 -20.34 0.39
N GLU A 672 25.43 -21.51 -0.21
CA GLU A 672 26.78 -22.12 -0.34
C GLU A 672 27.40 -21.85 -1.73
N ASN A 673 26.60 -21.38 -2.69
CA ASN A 673 26.97 -21.27 -4.11
C ASN A 673 26.56 -19.90 -4.65
N CYS A 674 27.03 -18.84 -4.02
CA CYS A 674 26.76 -17.47 -4.44
C CYS A 674 27.98 -16.58 -4.20
N LYS A 675 28.00 -15.44 -4.89
CA LYS A 675 28.96 -14.35 -4.70
C LYS A 675 28.24 -13.01 -4.76
N LEU A 676 28.87 -11.97 -4.23
CA LEU A 676 28.35 -10.61 -4.33
C LEU A 676 28.35 -10.19 -5.79
N ALA A 677 27.29 -9.49 -6.22
CA ALA A 677 27.20 -8.97 -7.58
C ALA A 677 28.35 -8.01 -7.92
N SER A 678 28.89 -7.32 -6.92
CA SER A 678 30.07 -6.45 -7.04
C SER A 678 31.37 -7.21 -7.32
N ASP A 679 31.42 -8.52 -7.04
CA ASP A 679 32.58 -9.37 -7.29
C ASP A 679 32.50 -10.10 -8.66
N TYR A 680 31.45 -9.82 -9.45
CA TYR A 680 31.30 -10.43 -10.77
C TYR A 680 32.33 -9.87 -11.75
N ASP A 681 33.13 -10.74 -12.36
CA ASP A 681 34.09 -10.40 -13.40
C ASP A 681 33.54 -10.84 -14.78
N PRO A 682 33.09 -9.89 -15.64
CA PRO A 682 32.63 -10.22 -16.98
C PRO A 682 33.70 -10.87 -17.87
N ALA A 683 34.99 -10.64 -17.59
CA ALA A 683 36.09 -11.24 -18.35
C ALA A 683 36.35 -12.70 -17.94
N ASN A 684 35.99 -13.07 -16.71
CA ASN A 684 36.15 -14.43 -16.17
C ASN A 684 34.86 -14.88 -15.45
N PRO A 685 33.75 -15.09 -16.19
CA PRO A 685 32.45 -15.32 -15.58
C PRO A 685 32.40 -16.68 -14.87
N ASP A 686 32.03 -16.66 -13.59
CA ASP A 686 31.80 -17.85 -12.76
C ASP A 686 30.31 -18.06 -12.41
N LEU A 687 29.45 -17.36 -13.16
CA LEU A 687 28.00 -17.47 -13.13
C LEU A 687 27.54 -18.91 -13.38
N ASN A 688 26.62 -19.41 -12.55
CA ASN A 688 26.01 -20.72 -12.74
C ASN A 688 24.95 -20.70 -13.85
N VAL A 689 25.42 -20.77 -15.10
CA VAL A 689 24.56 -20.79 -16.30
C VAL A 689 23.46 -21.86 -16.18
N ASP A 690 23.81 -23.07 -15.74
CA ASP A 690 22.86 -24.18 -15.60
C ASP A 690 21.72 -23.91 -14.61
N TYR A 691 21.99 -23.22 -13.51
CA TYR A 691 20.98 -22.81 -12.53
C TYR A 691 19.98 -21.82 -13.14
N TYR A 692 20.46 -20.79 -13.84
CA TYR A 692 19.61 -19.77 -14.45
C TYR A 692 18.82 -20.32 -15.64
N LEU A 693 19.45 -21.15 -16.49
CA LEU A 693 18.76 -21.86 -17.57
C LEU A 693 17.68 -22.80 -17.01
N HIS A 694 17.95 -23.49 -15.91
CA HIS A 694 16.97 -24.37 -15.27
C HIS A 694 15.74 -23.60 -14.79
N LYS A 695 15.92 -22.44 -14.13
CA LYS A 695 14.79 -21.59 -13.70
C LYS A 695 13.99 -21.05 -14.89
N LEU A 696 14.65 -20.65 -15.97
CA LEU A 696 13.99 -20.23 -17.21
C LEU A 696 13.15 -21.37 -17.79
N GLU A 697 13.72 -22.58 -17.82
CA GLU A 697 13.02 -23.77 -18.32
C GLU A 697 11.84 -24.16 -17.42
N GLU A 698 11.97 -24.10 -16.09
CA GLU A 698 10.84 -24.32 -15.17
C GLU A 698 9.69 -23.35 -15.43
N LEU A 699 10.02 -22.06 -15.67
CA LEU A 699 9.04 -21.05 -16.01
C LEU A 699 8.39 -21.33 -17.38
N PHE A 700 9.16 -21.69 -18.39
CA PHE A 700 8.65 -22.06 -19.71
C PHE A 700 7.73 -23.29 -19.65
N LEU A 701 8.17 -24.36 -18.96
CA LEU A 701 7.42 -25.61 -18.81
C LEU A 701 6.06 -25.40 -18.13
N LYS A 702 5.95 -24.44 -17.22
CA LYS A 702 4.70 -24.07 -16.56
C LYS A 702 3.60 -23.62 -17.55
N PHE A 703 3.97 -23.11 -18.72
CA PHE A 703 3.05 -22.62 -19.75
C PHE A 703 3.08 -23.43 -21.05
N ARG A 704 3.88 -24.50 -21.09
CA ARG A 704 4.07 -25.34 -22.29
C ARG A 704 2.76 -25.88 -22.87
N GLU A 705 1.79 -26.21 -22.03
CA GLU A 705 0.50 -26.76 -22.49
C GLU A 705 -0.32 -25.78 -23.35
N PHE A 706 0.01 -24.49 -23.30
CA PHE A 706 -0.65 -23.45 -24.09
C PHE A 706 0.09 -23.13 -25.41
N ILE A 707 1.24 -23.77 -25.64
CA ILE A 707 2.07 -23.56 -26.83
C ILE A 707 1.70 -24.63 -27.88
N PRO A 708 1.49 -24.26 -29.16
CA PRO A 708 1.24 -25.23 -30.23
C PRO A 708 2.32 -26.33 -30.26
N GLY A 709 1.92 -27.60 -30.26
CA GLY A 709 2.84 -28.76 -30.20
C GLY A 709 3.36 -29.11 -28.80
N GLY A 710 2.98 -28.37 -27.76
CA GLY A 710 3.26 -28.68 -26.36
C GLY A 710 2.35 -29.78 -25.83
N GLY A 711 2.77 -31.05 -25.91
CA GLY A 711 2.04 -32.15 -25.25
C GLY A 711 1.85 -31.90 -23.74
N ARG A 712 0.74 -32.39 -23.17
CA ARG A 712 0.45 -32.34 -21.72
C ARG A 712 1.61 -32.97 -20.93
N ALA A 713 2.31 -32.18 -20.12
CA ALA A 713 3.13 -32.74 -19.06
C ALA A 713 2.18 -33.37 -18.03
N GLY A 714 2.35 -34.66 -17.75
CA GLY A 714 1.65 -35.32 -16.64
C GLY A 714 1.90 -34.56 -15.32
N PRO A 715 0.97 -34.61 -14.36
CA PRO A 715 1.07 -33.81 -13.14
C PRO A 715 2.40 -34.10 -12.44
N ALA A 716 3.23 -33.06 -12.28
CA ALA A 716 4.36 -33.11 -11.39
C ALA A 716 3.83 -33.45 -9.99
N GLY A 717 4.11 -34.67 -9.54
CA GLY A 717 3.65 -35.17 -8.26
C GLY A 717 4.05 -34.21 -7.15
N SER A 718 3.05 -33.65 -6.48
CA SER A 718 3.19 -33.13 -5.13
C SER A 718 3.96 -34.17 -4.29
N PRO A 719 5.03 -33.80 -3.56
CA PRO A 719 5.70 -34.74 -2.68
C PRO A 719 4.66 -35.26 -1.69
N GLY A 720 4.38 -36.56 -1.76
CA GLY A 720 3.33 -37.20 -0.99
C GLY A 720 3.50 -36.86 0.49
N LYS A 721 2.49 -36.18 1.04
CA LYS A 721 2.27 -36.19 2.49
C LYS A 721 2.16 -37.67 2.88
N LYS A 722 3.17 -38.17 3.60
CA LYS A 722 3.06 -39.45 4.30
C LYS A 722 1.76 -39.41 5.12
N PRO A 723 0.92 -40.45 5.06
CA PRO A 723 -0.27 -40.51 5.90
C PRO A 723 0.18 -40.43 7.38
N PRO A 724 -0.60 -39.76 8.25
CA PRO A 724 -0.26 -39.69 9.66
C PRO A 724 -0.16 -41.12 10.22
N ARG A 725 0.99 -41.44 10.83
CA ARG A 725 1.14 -42.66 11.62
C ARG A 725 0.04 -42.67 12.68
N ALA A 726 -0.83 -43.66 12.61
CA ALA A 726 -1.75 -43.99 13.69
C ALA A 726 -0.93 -44.14 14.98
N LYS A 727 -1.19 -43.28 15.97
CA LYS A 727 -0.73 -43.50 17.33
C LYS A 727 -1.50 -44.69 17.88
N THR A 728 -0.88 -45.85 17.90
CA THR A 728 -1.29 -46.98 18.72
C THR A 728 -1.30 -46.52 20.17
N GLN A 729 -2.49 -46.36 20.75
CA GLN A 729 -2.68 -46.30 22.18
C GLN A 729 -2.29 -47.67 22.74
N ALA A 730 -1.11 -47.74 23.35
CA ALA A 730 -0.74 -48.86 24.20
C ALA A 730 -1.48 -48.69 25.53
N THR A 731 -2.55 -49.46 25.71
CA THR A 731 -3.10 -49.80 27.01
C THR A 731 -2.10 -50.68 27.74
N GLY A 732 -1.50 -50.17 28.82
CA GLY A 732 -0.68 -50.93 29.75
C GLY A 732 -1.09 -50.59 31.18
N SER A 733 -1.83 -51.49 31.80
CA SER A 733 -2.26 -51.40 33.20
C SER A 733 -1.16 -51.87 34.16
N LYS A 734 -1.21 -51.34 35.40
CA LYS A 734 -0.63 -51.85 36.67
C LYS A 734 0.89 -51.61 36.81
N ALA A 735 1.42 -51.11 37.92
CA ALA A 735 0.93 -50.93 39.29
C ALA A 735 1.34 -49.57 39.86
#